data_AF-A0A840VGG5-F1
#
_entry.id   AF-A0A840VGG5-F1
#
_cell.length_a   1.000
_cell.length_b   1.000
_cell.length_c   1.000
_cell.angle_alpha   90.00
_cell.angle_beta   90.00
_cell.angle_gamma   90.00
#
_symmetry.space_group_name_H-M   'P 1'
#
loop_
_entity.id
_entity.type
_entity.pdbx_description
1 polymer ?
#
loop_
_entity_poly.entity_id
_entity_poly.type
_entity_poly.pdbx_seq_one_letter_code
_entity_poly.pdbx_strand_id
1 'polypeptide(L)'
;MIRLLLLIPLLVSSLSAQVAQPRRLEVLFLGDDRGHNPLERYRFLKQALGPQGYNLTYTEDLGDMQREVLDGYDALVVYANHEQDVVPTAILGWVKDGGGLVALHSACGCFHPSPEWFSLVGGKFKSHEGHIFSPENIDKRHPITKDLPVLEAWDETYVHEDLSEDRHLLQVRPPINQGETKPEPWTWLRTEGKGRVFYTASGHDLRVWKEPAYQELVARAIRWAVGTQKAAMFAKYEKPELKLDEPRVRDRAHPEIPMMELQEPLTPYGSARHAQVPVGTKLELFASEPMIVNPIALDWDARGRCWVVEALGYPNDVPLDEGKGEDRIKILEDTNGDGKADKMTVFADHLRHCTGLTFHLDGVIATDGPDLVFLRDTNGDDKSDKKVVLGSGFNMGDTHASVSNLIYGMDNWAYATVGYSGVDMQVAGKPKKFGQGVFRFRPDLSDLDYLQATTNNTWGIGLQEDGSVFGSTANNNPSWMVSIPQRVYRESGMEQPRTPQLDDRPFMYPNTSDITQVDQIERYTAAAGHFFYNDTLLGNHIIPKDSAFICEPTGHLVSMGKVTDQGSIKTTNLRGQNLYASADAWSSPVYARTGPDGAVWIADWYNPIIQHNVVFRFWNPARGYDQPHSPFHTGHQNPGKGNAYVTPLRDREHGRIWRVVPQDRPVRKVPTMSTSDPLELARQLNSPSQFLRLQAQRLLIERGKEDAVPTLLSFLQMSASPEGVEAPLGAYHAVRVLANLPGEAAKNAVRDALKHADPGVRLQAAESVDLGDAESLAALAEVVMKAESPRDRLRIFTVVADAAENETLAQGLWQAVKAGQFADDYERDAASLAMLRQGGELIKAAAPELATSAGWAKDKVAWVAQRMAGHEVDPSVIAALDAVAEPDRSNLIRALGEKPTEKPKEAPLPPHLVKGKELYQKLCIECHQSDGKGVAKTFPPLFESEWVRGDMDTVARIMLGGLMGPVTVKGEDYVSAMPGHSHSTDDELAAIASYIRKAFGGLDEAPVKAEKFAELRPEVDARKFVPWTVDELKKASGK
;
A
#
# COMPACT_ATOMS: atom_id res chain seq x y z
N MET A 1 -27.87 73.06 -50.91
CA MET A 1 -29.08 72.68 -50.16
C MET A 1 -29.45 71.25 -50.53
N ILE A 2 -29.58 70.38 -49.52
CA ILE A 2 -30.23 69.04 -49.53
C ILE A 2 -29.46 67.90 -50.24
N ARG A 3 -28.82 67.00 -49.46
CA ARG A 3 -29.35 65.68 -49.07
C ARG A 3 -28.32 64.91 -48.23
N LEU A 4 -28.65 64.77 -46.95
CA LEU A 4 -28.11 63.80 -46.00
C LEU A 4 -29.27 62.84 -45.70
N LEU A 5 -29.11 61.53 -45.88
CA LEU A 5 -30.05 60.54 -45.36
C LEU A 5 -29.36 59.19 -45.09
N LEU A 6 -29.46 58.82 -43.82
CA LEU A 6 -29.19 57.57 -43.11
C LEU A 6 -29.28 56.26 -43.89
N LEU A 7 -28.35 55.35 -43.59
CA LEU A 7 -28.54 53.89 -43.64
C LEU A 7 -27.71 53.24 -42.51
N ILE A 8 -28.41 52.64 -41.54
CA ILE A 8 -27.89 51.73 -40.51
C ILE A 8 -28.39 50.32 -40.89
N PRO A 9 -27.57 49.26 -40.90
CA PRO A 9 -28.06 47.89 -40.84
C PRO A 9 -27.94 47.30 -39.43
N LEU A 10 -28.93 46.48 -39.08
CA LEU A 10 -29.07 45.74 -37.83
C LEU A 10 -27.86 44.84 -37.53
N LEU A 11 -27.35 44.93 -36.30
CA LEU A 11 -26.56 43.89 -35.64
C LEU A 11 -27.50 43.06 -34.77
N VAL A 12 -27.93 41.90 -35.27
CA VAL A 12 -28.50 40.84 -34.44
C VAL A 12 -27.32 40.01 -33.93
N SER A 13 -27.02 40.13 -32.64
CA SER A 13 -26.07 39.26 -31.94
C SER A 13 -26.70 37.88 -31.75
N SER A 14 -26.27 36.91 -32.55
CA SER A 14 -26.51 35.49 -32.29
C SER A 14 -25.63 35.06 -31.11
N LEU A 15 -26.21 35.06 -29.90
CA LEU A 15 -25.74 34.26 -28.77
C LEU A 15 -25.93 32.78 -29.13
N SER A 16 -24.90 32.18 -29.73
CA SER A 16 -24.81 30.73 -29.85
C SER A 16 -24.70 30.16 -28.43
N ALA A 17 -25.79 29.60 -27.91
CA ALA A 17 -25.76 28.79 -26.71
C ALA A 17 -24.80 27.62 -26.96
N GLN A 18 -23.61 27.68 -26.35
CA GLN A 18 -22.64 26.60 -26.39
C GLN A 18 -23.33 25.36 -25.81
N VAL A 19 -23.52 24.34 -26.64
CA VAL A 19 -24.22 23.12 -26.24
C VAL A 19 -23.44 22.49 -25.09
N ALA A 20 -24.05 22.50 -23.90
CA ALA A 20 -23.55 21.89 -22.69
C ALA A 20 -23.24 20.39 -22.93
N GLN A 21 -21.97 20.01 -22.84
CA GLN A 21 -21.51 18.64 -23.11
C GLN A 21 -21.92 17.68 -21.97
N PRO A 22 -22.32 16.43 -22.27
CA PRO A 22 -22.60 15.43 -21.24
C PRO A 22 -21.38 15.09 -20.39
N ARG A 23 -21.55 15.04 -19.06
CA ARG A 23 -20.47 14.77 -18.11
C ARG A 23 -20.97 14.14 -16.81
N ARG A 24 -20.05 13.55 -16.04
CA ARG A 24 -20.26 13.11 -14.65
C ARG A 24 -20.55 14.29 -13.73
N LEU A 25 -21.07 14.02 -12.53
CA LEU A 25 -21.14 15.00 -11.44
C LEU A 25 -19.96 14.80 -10.49
N GLU A 26 -19.30 15.90 -10.17
CA GLU A 26 -18.18 15.93 -9.22
C GLU A 26 -18.71 16.26 -7.82
N VAL A 27 -18.51 15.37 -6.85
CA VAL A 27 -19.08 15.48 -5.51
C VAL A 27 -17.98 15.38 -4.46
N LEU A 28 -17.85 16.41 -3.63
CA LEU A 28 -16.98 16.39 -2.47
C LEU A 28 -17.78 15.92 -1.25
N PHE A 29 -17.29 14.92 -0.54
CA PHE A 29 -17.87 14.40 0.69
C PHE A 29 -16.98 14.82 1.86
N LEU A 30 -17.48 15.74 2.69
CA LEU A 30 -16.84 16.15 3.93
C LEU A 30 -17.32 15.27 5.07
N GLY A 31 -16.38 14.47 5.60
CA GLY A 31 -16.53 13.68 6.81
C GLY A 31 -15.77 14.26 7.99
N ASP A 32 -15.65 13.47 9.06
CA ASP A 32 -14.80 13.71 10.23
C ASP A 32 -14.26 12.38 10.78
N ASP A 33 -13.46 12.48 11.83
CA ASP A 33 -12.96 11.35 12.63
C ASP A 33 -13.72 11.20 13.97
N ARG A 34 -14.89 11.84 14.12
CA ARG A 34 -15.63 12.00 15.39
C ARG A 34 -16.99 11.30 15.37
N GLY A 35 -17.06 10.08 15.88
CA GLY A 35 -18.32 9.32 15.95
C GLY A 35 -18.92 9.08 14.55
N HIS A 36 -20.10 8.45 14.44
CA HIS A 36 -20.87 8.23 13.18
C HIS A 36 -20.18 7.49 12.00
N ASN A 37 -18.86 7.30 12.04
CA ASN A 37 -18.00 6.66 11.03
C ASN A 37 -18.25 7.15 9.58
N PRO A 38 -18.09 8.45 9.27
CA PRO A 38 -18.36 9.02 7.94
C PRO A 38 -17.66 8.30 6.80
N LEU A 39 -16.43 7.85 7.01
CA LEU A 39 -15.65 7.16 5.99
C LEU A 39 -16.28 5.82 5.55
N GLU A 40 -16.89 5.09 6.48
CA GLU A 40 -17.66 3.88 6.17
C GLU A 40 -18.94 4.22 5.40
N ARG A 41 -19.60 5.33 5.76
CA ARG A 41 -20.81 5.82 5.07
C ARG A 41 -20.53 6.23 3.64
N TYR A 42 -19.44 6.96 3.45
CA TYR A 42 -18.89 7.32 2.15
C TYR A 42 -18.64 6.08 1.29
N ARG A 43 -18.08 5.01 1.84
CA ARG A 43 -17.80 3.76 1.10
C ARG A 43 -19.07 3.15 0.49
N PHE A 44 -20.13 2.97 1.29
CA PHE A 44 -21.39 2.42 0.79
C PHE A 44 -22.06 3.33 -0.24
N LEU A 45 -22.03 4.65 0.01
CA LEU A 45 -22.58 5.61 -0.95
C LEU A 45 -21.78 5.59 -2.27
N LYS A 46 -20.44 5.52 -2.20
CA LYS A 46 -19.57 5.45 -3.37
C LYS A 46 -19.84 4.19 -4.20
N GLN A 47 -20.00 3.02 -3.57
CA GLN A 47 -20.33 1.78 -4.27
C GLN A 47 -21.68 1.85 -4.99
N ALA A 48 -22.67 2.51 -4.40
CA ALA A 48 -24.01 2.63 -4.96
C ALA A 48 -24.11 3.69 -6.08
N LEU A 49 -23.42 4.83 -5.92
CA LEU A 49 -23.52 5.98 -6.82
C LEU A 49 -22.41 6.00 -7.89
N GLY A 50 -21.26 5.37 -7.64
CA GLY A 50 -20.15 5.24 -8.59
C GLY A 50 -20.59 4.69 -9.96
N PRO A 51 -21.29 3.53 -10.01
CA PRO A 51 -21.78 2.95 -11.27
C PRO A 51 -22.82 3.85 -11.94
N GLN A 52 -23.46 4.74 -11.18
CA GLN A 52 -24.43 5.71 -11.67
C GLN A 52 -23.80 6.99 -12.25
N GLY A 53 -22.49 7.19 -12.11
CA GLY A 53 -21.77 8.28 -12.75
C GLY A 53 -21.46 9.46 -11.83
N TYR A 54 -21.75 9.34 -10.53
CA TYR A 54 -21.32 10.32 -9.54
C TYR A 54 -19.86 10.04 -9.18
N ASN A 55 -19.00 11.04 -9.34
CA ASN A 55 -17.60 11.00 -8.96
C ASN A 55 -17.49 11.54 -7.52
N LEU A 56 -17.38 10.65 -6.54
CA LEU A 56 -17.28 11.04 -5.13
C LEU A 56 -15.82 11.07 -4.68
N THR A 57 -15.42 12.17 -4.06
CA THR A 57 -14.12 12.36 -3.39
C THR A 57 -14.35 12.61 -1.91
N TYR A 58 -13.54 12.01 -1.03
CA TYR A 58 -13.66 12.14 0.42
C TYR A 58 -12.57 13.04 1.00
N THR A 59 -12.94 13.86 1.99
CA THR A 59 -11.98 14.57 2.83
C THR A 59 -12.49 14.71 4.27
N GLU A 60 -11.56 14.69 5.22
CA GLU A 60 -11.75 15.08 6.61
C GLU A 60 -11.02 16.42 6.90
N ASP A 61 -10.23 16.92 5.95
CA ASP A 61 -9.37 18.09 6.11
C ASP A 61 -10.15 19.36 5.77
N LEU A 62 -10.41 20.19 6.78
CA LEU A 62 -11.04 21.49 6.58
C LEU A 62 -10.18 22.45 5.76
N GLY A 63 -8.88 22.18 5.61
CA GLY A 63 -7.99 22.88 4.68
C GLY A 63 -8.45 22.79 3.23
N ASP A 64 -9.19 21.75 2.85
CA ASP A 64 -9.78 21.59 1.52
C ASP A 64 -11.03 22.47 1.31
N MET A 65 -11.57 23.09 2.36
CA MET A 65 -12.74 23.97 2.29
C MET A 65 -12.34 25.39 1.85
N GLN A 66 -11.67 25.47 0.70
CA GLN A 66 -11.21 26.70 0.04
C GLN A 66 -11.76 26.78 -1.38
N ARG A 67 -11.82 27.98 -1.96
CA ARG A 67 -12.45 28.17 -3.29
C ARG A 67 -11.69 27.44 -4.40
N GLU A 68 -10.37 27.37 -4.29
CA GLU A 68 -9.46 26.69 -5.21
C GLU A 68 -9.81 25.19 -5.35
N VAL A 69 -10.35 24.58 -4.29
CA VAL A 69 -10.80 23.18 -4.29
C VAL A 69 -12.30 23.09 -4.60
N LEU A 70 -13.14 23.83 -3.86
CA LEU A 70 -14.60 23.77 -3.96
C LEU A 70 -15.11 24.09 -5.37
N ASP A 71 -14.46 25.01 -6.10
CA ASP A 71 -14.87 25.39 -7.46
C ASP A 71 -14.69 24.23 -8.47
N GLY A 72 -13.90 23.20 -8.14
CA GLY A 72 -13.79 21.97 -8.91
C GLY A 72 -14.99 21.02 -8.78
N TYR A 73 -15.83 21.21 -7.76
CA TYR A 73 -16.95 20.31 -7.45
C TYR A 73 -18.31 20.92 -7.81
N ASP A 74 -19.30 20.05 -8.03
CA ASP A 74 -20.68 20.45 -8.29
C ASP A 74 -21.53 20.48 -7.03
N ALA A 75 -21.27 19.56 -6.11
CA ALA A 75 -21.96 19.42 -4.84
C ALA A 75 -20.98 19.14 -3.70
N LEU A 76 -21.28 19.70 -2.54
CA LEU A 76 -20.69 19.35 -1.26
C LEU A 76 -21.71 18.53 -0.47
N VAL A 77 -21.37 17.28 -0.18
CA VAL A 77 -22.07 16.44 0.78
C VAL A 77 -21.39 16.61 2.13
N VAL A 78 -22.17 16.94 3.17
CA VAL A 78 -21.64 17.05 4.54
C VAL A 78 -22.31 15.98 5.39
N TYR A 79 -21.49 15.12 5.98
CA TYR A 79 -21.86 14.18 7.03
C TYR A 79 -20.74 14.18 8.07
N ALA A 80 -20.78 15.20 8.92
CA ALA A 80 -19.73 15.52 9.87
C ALA A 80 -20.29 16.30 11.07
N ASN A 81 -19.48 16.39 12.12
CA ASN A 81 -19.65 17.02 13.41
C ASN A 81 -18.35 17.74 13.80
N HIS A 82 -17.78 18.51 12.89
CA HIS A 82 -16.62 19.36 13.19
C HIS A 82 -16.97 20.38 14.28
N GLU A 83 -16.29 20.33 15.42
CA GLU A 83 -16.45 21.33 16.49
C GLU A 83 -15.52 22.51 16.23
N GLN A 84 -16.03 23.50 15.51
CA GLN A 84 -15.35 24.75 15.23
C GLN A 84 -16.36 25.89 15.35
N ASP A 85 -15.98 26.97 16.03
CA ASP A 85 -16.86 28.10 16.31
C ASP A 85 -17.38 28.81 15.06
N VAL A 86 -16.65 28.67 13.94
CA VAL A 86 -16.92 29.34 12.68
C VAL A 86 -16.80 28.34 11.54
N VAL A 87 -17.85 28.21 10.74
CA VAL A 87 -17.82 27.47 9.48
C VAL A 87 -16.82 28.10 8.50
N PRO A 88 -16.06 27.32 7.71
CA PRO A 88 -15.23 27.87 6.64
C PRO A 88 -16.03 28.80 5.72
N THR A 89 -15.63 30.08 5.67
CA THR A 89 -16.38 31.13 4.95
C THR A 89 -16.49 30.86 3.45
N ALA A 90 -15.53 30.11 2.89
CA ALA A 90 -15.55 29.67 1.50
C ALA A 90 -16.80 28.81 1.18
N ILE A 91 -17.26 27.96 2.12
CA ILE A 91 -18.49 27.16 1.94
C ILE A 91 -19.69 28.08 1.77
N LEU A 92 -19.85 29.06 2.67
CA LEU A 92 -20.97 30.01 2.63
C LEU A 92 -21.00 30.78 1.30
N GLY A 93 -19.85 31.32 0.88
CA GLY A 93 -19.71 32.04 -0.38
C GLY A 93 -19.98 31.15 -1.59
N TRP A 94 -19.42 29.94 -1.61
CA TRP A 94 -19.56 28.98 -2.70
C TRP A 94 -21.01 28.54 -2.90
N VAL A 95 -21.73 28.22 -1.81
CA VAL A 95 -23.16 27.88 -1.90
C VAL A 95 -23.95 29.09 -2.39
N LYS A 96 -23.74 30.28 -1.83
CA LYS A 96 -24.42 31.51 -2.26
C LYS A 96 -24.23 31.81 -3.76
N ASP A 97 -23.05 31.48 -4.30
CA ASP A 97 -22.70 31.66 -5.72
C ASP A 97 -23.32 30.60 -6.65
N GLY A 98 -23.88 29.51 -6.12
CA GLY A 98 -24.56 28.46 -6.88
C GLY A 98 -24.07 27.04 -6.63
N GLY A 99 -23.15 26.83 -5.68
CA GLY A 99 -22.74 25.51 -5.22
C GLY A 99 -23.92 24.73 -4.60
N GLY A 100 -23.99 23.43 -4.88
CA GLY A 100 -25.01 22.56 -4.30
C GLY A 100 -24.60 22.03 -2.94
N LEU A 101 -25.44 22.14 -1.91
CA LEU A 101 -25.19 21.60 -0.59
C LEU A 101 -26.16 20.47 -0.26
N VAL A 102 -25.63 19.31 0.14
CA VAL A 102 -26.39 18.15 0.62
C VAL A 102 -25.93 17.84 2.04
N ALA A 103 -26.68 18.32 3.02
CA ALA A 103 -26.42 18.09 4.44
C ALA A 103 -27.15 16.81 4.89
N LEU A 104 -26.42 15.88 5.51
CA LEU A 104 -26.96 14.60 5.94
C LEU A 104 -26.84 14.45 7.45
N HIS A 105 -27.95 14.12 8.11
CA HIS A 105 -28.06 13.72 9.51
C HIS A 105 -27.27 14.61 10.48
N SER A 106 -26.04 14.23 10.82
CA SER A 106 -25.12 14.93 11.74
C SER A 106 -24.79 16.36 11.29
N ALA A 107 -24.91 16.66 10.00
CA ALA A 107 -24.63 17.99 9.46
C ALA A 107 -25.41 19.14 10.14
N CYS A 108 -26.59 18.89 10.74
CA CYS A 108 -27.32 19.92 11.50
C CYS A 108 -26.70 20.23 12.89
N GLY A 109 -25.71 19.46 13.32
CA GLY A 109 -24.88 19.69 14.50
C GLY A 109 -23.44 20.11 14.18
N CYS A 110 -23.04 20.10 12.90
CA CYS A 110 -21.71 20.49 12.47
C CYS A 110 -21.41 21.98 12.72
N PHE A 111 -20.13 22.32 12.88
CA PHE A 111 -19.63 23.69 13.12
C PHE A 111 -20.33 24.41 14.27
N HIS A 112 -20.65 23.70 15.35
CA HIS A 112 -21.28 24.31 16.52
C HIS A 112 -20.30 25.25 17.27
N PRO A 113 -20.72 26.45 17.71
CA PRO A 113 -22.07 27.03 17.66
C PRO A 113 -22.38 28.00 16.48
N SER A 114 -21.78 27.86 15.29
CA SER A 114 -21.91 28.81 14.16
C SER A 114 -23.38 29.05 13.73
N PRO A 115 -23.95 30.25 13.99
CA PRO A 115 -25.31 30.56 13.56
C PRO A 115 -25.45 30.67 12.04
N GLU A 116 -24.39 31.04 11.33
CA GLU A 116 -24.37 31.11 9.87
C GLU A 116 -24.58 29.73 9.25
N TRP A 117 -23.98 28.68 9.82
CA TRP A 117 -24.15 27.31 9.36
C TRP A 117 -25.58 26.80 9.61
N PHE A 118 -26.12 26.98 10.81
CA PHE A 118 -27.48 26.53 11.12
C PHE A 118 -28.53 27.27 10.28
N SER A 119 -28.32 28.56 10.00
CA SER A 119 -29.13 29.32 9.06
C SER A 119 -29.04 28.76 7.64
N LEU A 120 -27.84 28.39 7.18
CA LEU A 120 -27.63 27.78 5.86
C LEU A 120 -28.38 26.45 5.72
N VAL A 121 -28.20 25.52 6.67
CA VAL A 121 -28.85 24.19 6.69
C VAL A 121 -30.37 24.31 6.93
N GLY A 122 -30.79 25.33 7.67
CA GLY A 122 -32.20 25.64 7.95
C GLY A 122 -32.75 24.99 9.23
N GLY A 123 -31.89 24.54 10.13
CA GLY A 123 -32.27 23.93 11.41
C GLY A 123 -31.07 23.48 12.21
N LYS A 124 -31.25 23.36 13.53
CA LYS A 124 -30.21 22.97 14.48
C LYS A 124 -30.63 21.70 15.23
N PHE A 125 -29.68 20.80 15.46
CA PHE A 125 -29.88 19.64 16.32
C PHE A 125 -30.26 20.05 17.76
N LYS A 126 -31.25 19.37 18.34
CA LYS A 126 -31.68 19.58 19.74
C LYS A 126 -31.51 18.32 20.60
N SER A 127 -32.09 17.21 20.17
CA SER A 127 -32.12 15.95 20.92
C SER A 127 -32.40 14.77 20.00
N HIS A 128 -32.23 13.55 20.48
CA HIS A 128 -32.51 12.33 19.72
C HIS A 128 -33.07 11.21 20.59
N GLU A 129 -33.75 10.25 19.95
CA GLU A 129 -34.01 8.90 20.46
C GLU A 129 -33.62 7.87 19.39
N GLY A 130 -34.03 6.60 19.49
CA GLY A 130 -33.75 5.58 18.47
C GLY A 130 -34.94 4.65 18.26
N HIS A 131 -35.40 4.54 17.02
CA HIS A 131 -36.59 3.76 16.65
C HIS A 131 -36.43 3.11 15.28
N ILE A 132 -37.20 2.05 15.00
CA ILE A 132 -37.48 1.60 13.63
C ILE A 132 -38.69 2.38 13.14
N PHE A 133 -38.55 3.09 12.02
CA PHE A 133 -39.65 3.87 11.45
C PHE A 133 -39.43 4.14 9.97
N SER A 134 -40.48 4.67 9.33
CA SER A 134 -40.44 5.18 7.97
C SER A 134 -40.80 6.66 7.93
N PRO A 135 -39.97 7.55 7.36
CA PRO A 135 -40.37 8.93 7.08
C PRO A 135 -41.54 8.99 6.09
N GLU A 136 -42.51 9.86 6.35
CA GLU A 136 -43.68 10.07 5.48
C GLU A 136 -43.41 11.16 4.44
N ASN A 137 -43.54 10.83 3.15
CA ASN A 137 -43.45 11.81 2.05
C ASN A 137 -44.69 12.71 2.02
N ILE A 138 -44.53 14.00 2.33
CA ILE A 138 -45.62 14.99 2.34
C ILE A 138 -45.74 15.75 1.02
N ASP A 139 -44.63 16.04 0.32
CA ASP A 139 -44.67 16.44 -1.09
C ASP A 139 -44.33 15.24 -1.98
N LYS A 140 -45.35 14.49 -2.38
CA LYS A 140 -45.19 13.31 -3.25
C LYS A 140 -44.95 13.66 -4.72
N ARG A 141 -45.00 14.95 -5.09
CA ARG A 141 -44.83 15.40 -6.49
C ARG A 141 -43.42 15.90 -6.77
N HIS A 142 -42.65 16.25 -5.75
CA HIS A 142 -41.28 16.73 -5.91
C HIS A 142 -40.39 15.65 -6.54
N PRO A 143 -39.47 16.00 -7.48
CA PRO A 143 -38.60 15.01 -8.14
C PRO A 143 -37.77 14.12 -7.21
N ILE A 144 -37.49 14.57 -5.98
CA ILE A 144 -36.74 13.79 -4.99
C ILE A 144 -37.62 12.66 -4.41
N THR A 145 -38.83 12.97 -3.98
CA THR A 145 -39.73 12.07 -3.23
C THR A 145 -40.76 11.36 -4.09
N LYS A 146 -40.97 11.83 -5.33
CA LYS A 146 -41.88 11.20 -6.29
C LYS A 146 -41.43 9.76 -6.57
N ASP A 147 -42.30 8.80 -6.27
CA ASP A 147 -42.03 7.36 -6.47
C ASP A 147 -40.74 6.89 -5.77
N LEU A 148 -40.30 7.57 -4.71
CA LEU A 148 -39.16 7.14 -3.91
C LEU A 148 -39.57 5.88 -3.13
N PRO A 149 -38.75 4.80 -3.13
CA PRO A 149 -39.01 3.62 -2.32
C PRO A 149 -39.14 3.97 -0.83
N VAL A 150 -39.92 3.17 -0.10
CA VAL A 150 -40.07 3.35 1.36
C VAL A 150 -38.75 3.00 2.03
N LEU A 151 -38.25 3.91 2.87
CA LEU A 151 -37.09 3.70 3.73
C LEU A 151 -37.60 3.31 5.11
N GLU A 152 -37.45 2.05 5.50
CA GLU A 152 -37.73 1.57 6.86
C GLU A 152 -36.46 0.95 7.44
N ALA A 153 -35.91 1.59 8.46
CA ALA A 153 -34.74 1.09 9.16
C ALA A 153 -34.76 1.58 10.61
N TRP A 154 -33.96 0.96 11.46
CA TRP A 154 -33.62 1.59 12.73
C TRP A 154 -32.70 2.77 12.45
N ASP A 155 -33.01 3.93 13.03
CA ASP A 155 -32.20 5.15 12.91
C ASP A 155 -32.33 6.01 14.17
N GLU A 156 -31.47 7.01 14.29
CA GLU A 156 -31.51 7.99 15.37
C GLU A 156 -32.55 9.08 15.06
N THR A 157 -33.61 9.15 15.86
CA THR A 157 -34.77 10.02 15.62
C THR A 157 -34.52 11.44 16.12
N TYR A 158 -33.80 12.23 15.32
CA TYR A 158 -33.52 13.64 15.63
C TYR A 158 -34.76 14.49 15.86
N VAL A 159 -34.61 15.47 16.74
CA VAL A 159 -35.52 16.58 16.99
C VAL A 159 -34.73 17.86 16.77
N HIS A 160 -35.34 18.83 16.10
CA HIS A 160 -34.68 20.07 15.71
C HIS A 160 -35.24 21.29 16.46
N GLU A 161 -34.42 22.32 16.56
CA GLU A 161 -34.80 23.67 16.98
C GLU A 161 -34.29 24.72 16.01
N ASP A 162 -34.65 25.99 16.24
CA ASP A 162 -34.23 27.14 15.42
C ASP A 162 -34.47 26.95 13.91
N LEU A 163 -35.61 26.30 13.63
CA LEU A 163 -36.07 25.97 12.31
C LEU A 163 -36.46 27.25 11.53
N SER A 164 -35.69 27.61 10.49
CA SER A 164 -36.01 28.68 9.51
C SER A 164 -37.40 28.57 8.86
N GLU A 165 -38.05 29.68 8.53
CA GLU A 165 -39.41 29.66 7.96
C GLU A 165 -39.45 29.36 6.45
N ASP A 166 -38.31 29.50 5.76
CA ASP A 166 -38.18 29.40 4.30
C ASP A 166 -37.96 27.97 3.77
N ARG A 167 -38.08 26.95 4.63
CA ARG A 167 -37.94 25.54 4.23
C ARG A 167 -39.13 25.04 3.41
N HIS A 168 -38.85 24.27 2.37
CA HIS A 168 -39.82 23.41 1.71
C HIS A 168 -39.67 21.97 2.22
N LEU A 169 -40.62 21.51 3.04
CA LEU A 169 -40.60 20.16 3.61
C LEU A 169 -40.98 19.09 2.57
N LEU A 170 -40.18 18.03 2.51
CA LEU A 170 -40.41 16.85 1.66
C LEU A 170 -40.91 15.66 2.47
N GLN A 171 -40.35 15.44 3.66
CA GLN A 171 -40.70 14.33 4.54
C GLN A 171 -40.87 14.80 5.98
N VAL A 172 -41.74 14.10 6.72
CA VAL A 172 -41.88 14.21 8.18
C VAL A 172 -41.71 12.85 8.83
N ARG A 173 -41.20 12.82 10.05
CA ARG A 173 -41.21 11.62 10.89
C ARG A 173 -42.48 11.62 11.75
N PRO A 174 -43.22 10.50 11.84
CA PRO A 174 -44.36 10.39 12.76
C PRO A 174 -43.96 10.65 14.23
N PRO A 175 -44.87 11.12 15.11
CA PRO A 175 -44.59 11.39 16.52
C PRO A 175 -44.38 10.11 17.31
N ILE A 176 -43.16 9.56 17.26
CA ILE A 176 -42.78 8.29 17.88
C ILE A 176 -41.87 8.47 19.10
N ASN A 177 -41.24 9.64 19.25
CA ASN A 177 -40.42 9.92 20.42
C ASN A 177 -41.28 10.24 21.65
N GLN A 178 -40.70 10.06 22.83
CA GLN A 178 -41.40 10.29 24.08
C GLN A 178 -41.82 11.76 24.23
N GLY A 179 -43.13 11.98 24.39
CA GLY A 179 -43.70 13.32 24.58
C GLY A 179 -44.03 14.08 23.30
N GLU A 180 -43.75 13.51 22.12
CA GLU A 180 -44.17 14.09 20.85
C GLU A 180 -45.66 13.87 20.59
N THR A 181 -46.31 14.89 20.04
CA THR A 181 -47.72 14.84 19.64
C THR A 181 -47.95 15.29 18.20
N LYS A 182 -46.89 15.71 17.50
CA LYS A 182 -46.92 16.21 16.14
C LYS A 182 -45.77 15.60 15.34
N PRO A 183 -45.93 15.36 14.02
CA PRO A 183 -44.82 14.93 13.18
C PRO A 183 -43.65 15.92 13.21
N GLU A 184 -42.44 15.38 13.19
CA GLU A 184 -41.19 16.14 13.19
C GLU A 184 -40.71 16.39 11.75
N PRO A 185 -40.33 17.63 11.36
CA PRO A 185 -39.67 17.87 10.07
C PRO A 185 -38.44 16.98 9.89
N TRP A 186 -38.37 16.26 8.77
CA TRP A 186 -37.36 15.21 8.59
C TRP A 186 -36.45 15.42 7.40
N THR A 187 -37.02 15.79 6.25
CA THR A 187 -36.29 16.10 5.02
C THR A 187 -36.83 17.37 4.41
N TRP A 188 -35.96 18.31 4.04
CA TRP A 188 -36.35 19.60 3.52
C TRP A 188 -35.36 20.21 2.54
N LEU A 189 -35.83 21.24 1.85
CA LEU A 189 -35.09 22.03 0.90
C LEU A 189 -35.06 23.50 1.34
N ARG A 190 -33.96 24.17 1.02
CA ARG A 190 -33.79 25.62 1.18
C ARG A 190 -32.98 26.17 0.01
N THR A 191 -32.99 27.49 -0.17
CA THR A 191 -32.13 28.19 -1.12
C THR A 191 -31.33 29.27 -0.39
N GLU A 192 -30.06 29.41 -0.75
CA GLU A 192 -29.18 30.48 -0.26
C GLU A 192 -28.53 31.17 -1.47
N GLY A 193 -28.87 32.43 -1.72
CA GLY A 193 -28.46 33.12 -2.95
C GLY A 193 -28.91 32.35 -4.21
N LYS A 194 -27.96 31.87 -5.01
CA LYS A 194 -28.21 31.00 -6.18
C LYS A 194 -28.13 29.51 -5.85
N GLY A 195 -27.60 29.16 -4.69
CA GLY A 195 -27.39 27.78 -4.24
C GLY A 195 -28.65 27.10 -3.78
N ARG A 196 -28.60 25.78 -3.80
CA ARG A 196 -29.67 24.88 -3.36
C ARG A 196 -29.15 24.02 -2.23
N VAL A 197 -29.91 23.98 -1.14
CA VAL A 197 -29.57 23.25 0.07
C VAL A 197 -30.60 22.16 0.30
N PHE A 198 -30.14 20.93 0.44
CA PHE A 198 -30.93 19.78 0.87
C PHE A 198 -30.49 19.36 2.27
N TYR A 199 -31.45 19.01 3.12
CA TYR A 199 -31.18 18.33 4.38
C TYR A 199 -32.10 17.13 4.57
N THR A 200 -31.57 16.04 5.13
CA THR A 200 -32.36 14.95 5.73
C THR A 200 -31.77 14.55 7.07
N ALA A 201 -32.63 14.27 8.04
CA ALA A 201 -32.23 13.74 9.34
C ALA A 201 -31.94 12.24 9.32
N SER A 202 -32.29 11.52 8.25
CA SER A 202 -31.96 10.09 8.12
C SER A 202 -30.47 9.89 7.89
N GLY A 203 -29.87 8.85 8.48
CA GLY A 203 -28.50 8.44 8.17
C GLY A 203 -27.56 8.31 9.36
N HIS A 204 -28.05 8.09 10.59
CA HIS A 204 -27.18 7.73 11.71
C HIS A 204 -26.62 6.32 11.54
N ASP A 205 -27.52 5.35 11.44
CA ASP A 205 -27.19 3.93 11.48
C ASP A 205 -26.71 3.43 10.13
N LEU A 206 -25.72 2.54 10.12
CA LEU A 206 -25.17 1.97 8.91
C LEU A 206 -26.22 1.25 8.04
N ARG A 207 -27.27 0.65 8.65
CA ARG A 207 -28.36 -0.01 7.93
C ARG A 207 -29.03 0.94 6.94
N VAL A 208 -29.27 2.19 7.34
CA VAL A 208 -29.87 3.22 6.48
C VAL A 208 -29.03 3.42 5.21
N TRP A 209 -27.70 3.44 5.33
CA TRP A 209 -26.79 3.63 4.19
C TRP A 209 -26.73 2.44 3.23
N LYS A 210 -27.13 1.25 3.69
CA LYS A 210 -27.23 0.04 2.87
C LYS A 210 -28.57 -0.07 2.14
N GLU A 211 -29.58 0.70 2.57
CA GLU A 211 -30.90 0.67 1.93
C GLU A 211 -30.89 1.40 0.57
N PRO A 212 -31.34 0.74 -0.52
CA PRO A 212 -31.45 1.37 -1.83
C PRO A 212 -32.33 2.63 -1.83
N ALA A 213 -33.34 2.68 -0.95
CA ALA A 213 -34.22 3.83 -0.80
C ALA A 213 -33.45 5.09 -0.35
N TYR A 214 -32.52 4.96 0.60
CA TYR A 214 -31.71 6.08 1.08
C TYR A 214 -30.63 6.47 0.07
N GLN A 215 -29.98 5.49 -0.57
CA GLN A 215 -29.00 5.76 -1.64
C GLN A 215 -29.65 6.55 -2.79
N GLU A 216 -30.86 6.19 -3.20
CA GLU A 216 -31.62 6.92 -4.23
C GLU A 216 -32.08 8.31 -3.74
N LEU A 217 -32.46 8.46 -2.46
CA LEU A 217 -32.77 9.75 -1.85
C LEU A 217 -31.57 10.71 -1.98
N VAL A 218 -30.39 10.25 -1.58
CA VAL A 218 -29.14 11.05 -1.65
C VAL A 218 -28.76 11.35 -3.10
N ALA A 219 -28.86 10.37 -4.01
CA ALA A 219 -28.58 10.57 -5.44
C ALA A 219 -29.52 11.62 -6.07
N ARG A 220 -30.81 11.61 -5.73
CA ARG A 220 -31.78 12.63 -6.18
C ARG A 220 -31.52 13.99 -5.53
N ALA A 221 -31.11 14.03 -4.27
CA ALA A 221 -30.74 15.24 -3.58
C ALA A 221 -29.54 15.93 -4.26
N ILE A 222 -28.48 15.18 -4.57
CA ILE A 222 -27.32 15.69 -5.31
C ILE A 222 -27.75 16.26 -6.66
N ARG A 223 -28.50 15.48 -7.48
CA ARG A 223 -29.00 15.95 -8.79
C ARG A 223 -29.82 17.22 -8.69
N TRP A 224 -30.63 17.38 -7.64
CA TRP A 224 -31.42 18.58 -7.44
C TRP A 224 -30.56 19.77 -7.00
N ALA A 225 -29.61 19.54 -6.08
CA ALA A 225 -28.75 20.56 -5.48
C ALA A 225 -27.81 21.22 -6.52
N VAL A 226 -27.27 20.44 -7.47
CA VAL A 226 -26.36 20.98 -8.52
C VAL A 226 -27.06 21.92 -9.53
N GLY A 227 -28.39 22.03 -9.48
CA GLY A 227 -29.15 22.87 -10.39
C GLY A 227 -29.48 22.21 -11.74
N THR A 228 -30.39 22.82 -12.48
CA THR A 228 -31.00 22.22 -13.69
C THR A 228 -30.02 22.00 -14.83
N GLN A 229 -29.05 22.91 -15.01
CA GLN A 229 -28.09 22.81 -16.12
C GLN A 229 -27.14 21.62 -15.94
N LYS A 230 -26.50 21.50 -14.77
CA LYS A 230 -25.58 20.40 -14.45
C LYS A 230 -26.32 19.06 -14.40
N ALA A 231 -27.51 19.03 -13.82
CA ALA A 231 -28.37 17.84 -13.84
C ALA A 231 -28.75 17.41 -15.26
N ALA A 232 -29.00 18.35 -16.19
CA ALA A 232 -29.28 18.03 -17.58
C ALA A 232 -28.05 17.54 -18.35
N MET A 233 -26.85 18.04 -18.04
CA MET A 233 -25.59 17.48 -18.57
C MET A 233 -25.39 16.04 -18.10
N PHE A 234 -25.62 15.79 -16.81
CA PHE A 234 -25.51 14.47 -16.20
C PHE A 234 -26.53 13.47 -16.74
N ALA A 235 -27.79 13.89 -16.93
CA ALA A 235 -28.82 13.03 -17.50
C ALA A 235 -28.53 12.58 -18.94
N LYS A 236 -27.70 13.33 -19.68
CA LYS A 236 -27.22 12.97 -21.02
C LYS A 236 -25.92 12.17 -21.00
N TYR A 237 -25.31 11.95 -19.83
CA TYR A 237 -24.08 11.19 -19.70
C TYR A 237 -24.38 9.70 -19.90
N GLU A 238 -24.19 9.25 -21.13
CA GLU A 238 -24.39 7.84 -21.50
C GLU A 238 -23.21 6.99 -21.03
N LYS A 239 -23.52 5.86 -20.40
CA LYS A 239 -22.57 4.80 -20.10
C LYS A 239 -23.09 3.51 -20.73
N PRO A 240 -22.19 2.63 -21.20
CA PRO A 240 -22.60 1.29 -21.59
C PRO A 240 -23.19 0.54 -20.39
N GLU A 241 -24.18 -0.31 -20.67
CA GLU A 241 -24.74 -1.24 -19.69
C GLU A 241 -23.70 -2.30 -19.29
N LEU A 242 -23.61 -2.59 -18.00
CA LEU A 242 -22.80 -3.69 -17.46
C LEU A 242 -23.63 -4.97 -17.56
N LYS A 243 -23.49 -5.70 -18.67
CA LYS A 243 -24.22 -6.95 -18.89
C LYS A 243 -23.53 -8.09 -18.16
N LEU A 244 -24.30 -8.88 -17.42
CA LEU A 244 -23.86 -10.08 -16.73
C LEU A 244 -24.37 -11.32 -17.46
N ASP A 245 -23.55 -12.36 -17.57
CA ASP A 245 -23.94 -13.68 -18.11
C ASP A 245 -23.31 -14.81 -17.28
N GLU A 246 -24.00 -15.96 -17.21
CA GLU A 246 -23.47 -17.16 -16.57
C GLU A 246 -22.55 -17.91 -17.57
N PRO A 247 -21.23 -17.98 -17.32
CA PRO A 247 -20.31 -18.60 -18.26
C PRO A 247 -20.52 -20.12 -18.36
N ARG A 248 -20.47 -20.64 -19.59
CA ARG A 248 -20.65 -22.07 -19.87
C ARG A 248 -19.32 -22.82 -19.89
N VAL A 249 -19.05 -23.57 -18.83
CA VAL A 249 -17.84 -24.41 -18.69
C VAL A 249 -18.23 -25.90 -18.67
N ARG A 250 -17.75 -26.68 -19.64
CA ARG A 250 -18.19 -28.08 -19.84
C ARG A 250 -17.66 -29.07 -18.80
N ASP A 251 -16.41 -28.91 -18.37
CA ASP A 251 -15.70 -29.89 -17.53
C ASP A 251 -15.26 -29.25 -16.21
N ARG A 252 -16.23 -29.01 -15.33
CA ARG A 252 -16.01 -28.34 -14.04
C ARG A 252 -15.43 -29.32 -13.02
N ALA A 253 -14.41 -28.88 -12.29
CA ALA A 253 -13.84 -29.63 -11.17
C ALA A 253 -14.82 -29.75 -9.98
N HIS A 254 -15.68 -28.73 -9.81
CA HIS A 254 -16.68 -28.63 -8.73
C HIS A 254 -18.07 -28.30 -9.28
N PRO A 255 -18.75 -29.25 -9.97
CA PRO A 255 -20.07 -29.02 -10.55
C PRO A 255 -21.16 -28.78 -9.49
N GLU A 256 -20.93 -29.16 -8.23
CA GLU A 256 -21.82 -28.93 -7.10
C GLU A 256 -21.93 -27.46 -6.67
N ILE A 257 -21.00 -26.62 -7.12
CA ILE A 257 -20.96 -25.20 -6.79
C ILE A 257 -21.74 -24.42 -7.85
N PRO A 258 -22.64 -23.49 -7.50
CA PRO A 258 -23.30 -22.63 -8.48
C PRO A 258 -22.30 -21.85 -9.32
N MET A 259 -22.56 -21.70 -10.62
CA MET A 259 -21.76 -20.79 -11.44
C MET A 259 -22.06 -19.36 -11.02
N MET A 260 -21.03 -18.53 -10.96
CA MET A 260 -21.19 -17.08 -10.73
C MET A 260 -21.29 -16.39 -12.08
N GLU A 261 -22.16 -15.39 -12.17
CA GLU A 261 -22.23 -14.51 -13.34
C GLU A 261 -20.91 -13.75 -13.50
N LEU A 262 -20.52 -13.48 -14.75
CA LEU A 262 -19.42 -12.62 -15.11
C LEU A 262 -19.92 -11.52 -16.03
N GLN A 263 -19.35 -10.32 -15.89
CA GLN A 263 -19.63 -9.22 -16.80
C GLN A 263 -19.09 -9.53 -18.20
N GLU A 264 -19.76 -9.08 -19.25
CA GLU A 264 -19.18 -8.98 -20.59
C GLU A 264 -18.11 -7.86 -20.66
N PRO A 265 -17.05 -8.02 -21.46
CA PRO A 265 -16.04 -6.98 -21.63
C PRO A 265 -16.65 -5.76 -22.33
N LEU A 266 -16.18 -4.57 -21.95
CA LEU A 266 -16.53 -3.32 -22.61
C LEU A 266 -15.45 -2.91 -23.60
N THR A 267 -15.80 -2.05 -24.57
CA THR A 267 -14.78 -1.33 -25.35
C THR A 267 -13.95 -0.41 -24.43
N PRO A 268 -12.71 -0.01 -24.82
CA PRO A 268 -11.91 0.92 -24.03
C PRO A 268 -12.67 2.21 -23.69
N TYR A 269 -13.33 2.83 -24.67
CA TYR A 269 -14.14 4.02 -24.43
C TYR A 269 -15.30 3.76 -23.45
N GLY A 270 -15.94 2.59 -23.55
CA GLY A 270 -17.01 2.19 -22.66
C GLY A 270 -16.57 2.01 -21.21
N SER A 271 -15.42 1.37 -21.01
CA SER A 271 -14.82 1.19 -19.69
C SER A 271 -14.36 2.49 -19.05
N ALA A 272 -13.75 3.40 -19.83
CA ALA A 272 -13.39 4.74 -19.37
C ALA A 272 -14.60 5.54 -18.86
N ARG A 273 -15.80 5.30 -19.42
CA ARG A 273 -17.06 5.91 -18.95
C ARG A 273 -17.55 5.38 -17.61
N HIS A 274 -16.97 4.28 -17.11
CA HIS A 274 -17.19 3.72 -15.76
C HIS A 274 -16.05 4.01 -14.79
N ALA A 275 -14.88 4.43 -15.27
CA ALA A 275 -13.75 4.86 -14.45
C ALA A 275 -13.89 6.28 -13.87
N GLN A 276 -13.35 6.47 -12.67
CA GLN A 276 -13.20 7.73 -11.94
C GLN A 276 -11.72 8.06 -11.76
N VAL A 277 -11.37 9.34 -11.91
CA VAL A 277 -10.06 9.91 -11.59
C VAL A 277 -10.24 11.20 -10.77
N PRO A 278 -9.21 11.70 -10.06
CA PRO A 278 -9.28 12.94 -9.29
C PRO A 278 -9.81 14.13 -10.10
N VAL A 279 -10.56 15.01 -9.44
CA VAL A 279 -11.06 16.27 -10.02
C VAL A 279 -9.90 17.12 -10.53
N GLY A 280 -10.05 17.74 -11.70
CA GLY A 280 -8.97 18.49 -12.37
C GLY A 280 -8.03 17.63 -13.22
N THR A 281 -8.27 16.31 -13.26
CA THR A 281 -7.59 15.37 -14.17
C THR A 281 -8.57 14.73 -15.15
N LYS A 282 -8.02 14.07 -16.17
CA LYS A 282 -8.77 13.24 -17.11
C LYS A 282 -8.01 11.94 -17.39
N LEU A 283 -8.78 10.90 -17.72
CA LEU A 283 -8.26 9.61 -18.14
C LEU A 283 -8.10 9.58 -19.66
N GLU A 284 -6.90 9.30 -20.15
CA GLU A 284 -6.60 9.12 -21.57
C GLU A 284 -6.15 7.68 -21.85
N LEU A 285 -6.70 7.09 -22.91
CA LEU A 285 -6.21 5.80 -23.41
C LEU A 285 -4.92 6.02 -24.19
N PHE A 286 -3.83 5.38 -23.78
CA PHE A 286 -2.59 5.37 -24.55
C PHE A 286 -2.56 4.17 -25.52
N ALA A 287 -2.84 2.97 -25.04
CA ALA A 287 -2.87 1.75 -25.85
C ALA A 287 -3.93 0.76 -25.34
N SER A 288 -4.49 -0.04 -26.24
CA SER A 288 -5.40 -1.14 -25.92
C SER A 288 -5.19 -2.33 -26.86
N GLU A 289 -5.93 -3.41 -26.65
CA GLU A 289 -6.06 -4.51 -27.60
C GLU A 289 -6.37 -4.03 -29.04
N PRO A 290 -5.82 -4.67 -30.09
CA PRO A 290 -4.87 -5.81 -30.05
C PRO A 290 -3.40 -5.40 -29.88
N MET A 291 -3.10 -4.10 -29.73
CA MET A 291 -1.71 -3.61 -29.63
C MET A 291 -1.01 -4.15 -28.39
N ILE A 292 -1.72 -4.19 -27.27
CA ILE A 292 -1.28 -4.71 -25.99
C ILE A 292 -2.39 -5.56 -25.36
N VAL A 293 -2.01 -6.68 -24.76
CA VAL A 293 -2.89 -7.51 -23.92
C VAL A 293 -2.15 -7.87 -22.65
N ASN A 294 -2.86 -8.12 -21.54
CA ASN A 294 -2.27 -8.52 -20.25
C ASN A 294 -1.00 -7.75 -19.82
N PRO A 295 -0.99 -6.40 -19.82
CA PRO A 295 0.19 -5.63 -19.43
C PRO A 295 0.47 -5.75 -17.93
N ILE A 296 1.70 -6.11 -17.54
CA ILE A 296 2.06 -6.36 -16.12
C ILE A 296 3.14 -5.41 -15.57
N ALA A 297 3.96 -4.82 -16.43
CA ALA A 297 5.01 -3.88 -16.04
C ALA A 297 5.31 -2.89 -17.16
N LEU A 298 5.69 -1.65 -16.77
CA LEU A 298 5.99 -0.53 -17.68
C LEU A 298 7.30 0.16 -17.29
N ASP A 299 8.10 0.54 -18.30
CA ASP A 299 9.23 1.47 -18.14
C ASP A 299 9.46 2.29 -19.43
N TRP A 300 10.39 3.24 -19.45
CA TRP A 300 10.67 4.06 -20.64
C TRP A 300 12.15 4.11 -21.01
N ASP A 301 12.45 4.11 -22.31
CA ASP A 301 13.83 4.28 -22.75
C ASP A 301 14.27 5.75 -22.77
N ALA A 302 15.54 5.98 -23.10
CA ALA A 302 16.11 7.32 -23.19
C ALA A 302 15.50 8.19 -24.32
N ARG A 303 14.68 7.61 -25.21
CA ARG A 303 13.90 8.33 -26.23
C ARG A 303 12.49 8.67 -25.76
N GLY A 304 12.07 8.20 -24.58
CA GLY A 304 10.74 8.43 -24.02
C GLY A 304 9.68 7.45 -24.53
N ARG A 305 10.07 6.35 -25.18
CA ARG A 305 9.13 5.33 -25.68
C ARG A 305 8.71 4.40 -24.54
N CYS A 306 7.45 3.96 -24.53
CA CYS A 306 6.93 3.09 -23.47
C CYS A 306 7.27 1.63 -23.76
N TRP A 307 7.96 0.96 -22.84
CA TRP A 307 8.28 -0.46 -22.89
C TRP A 307 7.36 -1.21 -21.93
N VAL A 308 6.72 -2.26 -22.42
CA VAL A 308 5.71 -3.01 -21.67
C VAL A 308 6.00 -4.51 -21.70
N VAL A 309 5.87 -5.14 -20.53
CA VAL A 309 5.82 -6.60 -20.41
C VAL A 309 4.37 -7.07 -20.61
N GLU A 310 4.18 -7.94 -21.59
CA GLU A 310 2.91 -8.62 -21.91
C GLU A 310 2.98 -10.05 -21.37
N ALA A 311 2.21 -10.33 -20.31
CA ALA A 311 2.21 -11.59 -19.57
C ALA A 311 1.10 -12.53 -20.07
N LEU A 312 1.34 -13.17 -21.21
CA LEU A 312 0.39 -14.11 -21.80
C LEU A 312 0.39 -15.45 -21.06
N GLY A 313 1.57 -16.01 -20.75
CA GLY A 313 1.75 -17.35 -20.18
C GLY A 313 1.22 -17.50 -18.75
N TYR A 314 0.98 -16.40 -18.04
CA TYR A 314 0.45 -16.42 -16.69
C TYR A 314 -0.96 -17.05 -16.62
N PRO A 315 -1.29 -17.84 -15.57
CA PRO A 315 -0.38 -18.34 -14.53
C PRO A 315 0.18 -19.74 -14.79
N ASN A 316 -0.33 -20.48 -15.78
CA ASN A 316 -0.10 -21.93 -15.89
C ASN A 316 0.82 -22.35 -17.04
N ASP A 317 1.12 -21.46 -17.98
CA ASP A 317 2.00 -21.75 -19.11
C ASP A 317 3.41 -21.25 -18.86
N VAL A 318 4.12 -21.97 -17.98
CA VAL A 318 5.47 -21.65 -17.51
C VAL A 318 6.48 -22.74 -17.91
N PRO A 319 6.82 -22.85 -19.21
CA PRO A 319 7.79 -23.84 -19.65
C PRO A 319 9.16 -23.55 -19.05
N LEU A 320 9.90 -24.61 -18.70
CA LEU A 320 11.27 -24.49 -18.22
C LEU A 320 12.27 -24.37 -19.39
N ASP A 321 11.92 -24.94 -20.55
CA ASP A 321 12.76 -24.89 -21.75
C ASP A 321 12.83 -23.48 -22.33
N GLU A 322 14.04 -23.00 -22.60
CA GLU A 322 14.29 -21.69 -23.19
C GLU A 322 13.60 -21.52 -24.55
N GLY A 323 13.05 -20.33 -24.81
CA GLY A 323 12.41 -20.00 -26.10
C GLY A 323 11.05 -20.69 -26.31
N LYS A 324 10.47 -21.26 -25.26
CA LYS A 324 9.15 -21.90 -25.30
C LYS A 324 8.04 -21.11 -24.62
N GLY A 325 8.37 -20.01 -23.94
CA GLY A 325 7.36 -19.18 -23.29
C GLY A 325 6.52 -18.39 -24.29
N GLU A 326 5.48 -17.72 -23.79
CA GLU A 326 4.56 -16.91 -24.59
C GLU A 326 4.67 -15.41 -24.31
N ASP A 327 5.42 -15.01 -23.27
CA ASP A 327 5.51 -13.63 -22.84
C ASP A 327 6.42 -12.80 -23.75
N ARG A 328 6.16 -11.49 -23.76
CA ARG A 328 6.81 -10.55 -24.67
C ARG A 328 7.16 -9.25 -23.98
N ILE A 329 8.19 -8.59 -24.51
CA ILE A 329 8.50 -7.18 -24.25
C ILE A 329 8.19 -6.41 -25.53
N LYS A 330 7.32 -5.41 -25.44
CA LYS A 330 6.92 -4.54 -26.56
C LYS A 330 7.33 -3.10 -26.31
N ILE A 331 7.58 -2.38 -27.40
CA ILE A 331 7.82 -0.93 -27.43
C ILE A 331 6.61 -0.29 -28.09
N LEU A 332 5.97 0.63 -27.38
CA LEU A 332 4.81 1.40 -27.82
C LEU A 332 5.19 2.87 -28.00
N GLU A 333 4.85 3.41 -29.16
CA GLU A 333 5.24 4.76 -29.57
C GLU A 333 4.04 5.57 -30.04
N ASP A 334 3.97 6.82 -29.58
CA ASP A 334 3.14 7.87 -30.17
C ASP A 334 4.03 8.64 -31.17
N THR A 335 3.92 8.33 -32.47
CA THR A 335 4.78 8.93 -33.49
C THR A 335 4.25 10.26 -34.02
N ASN A 336 2.99 10.60 -33.70
CA ASN A 336 2.32 11.80 -34.18
C ASN A 336 2.09 12.86 -33.09
N GLY A 337 2.26 12.51 -31.81
CA GLY A 337 2.16 13.39 -30.66
C GLY A 337 0.74 13.65 -30.16
N ASP A 338 -0.25 12.82 -30.50
CA ASP A 338 -1.65 12.97 -30.06
C ASP A 338 -1.94 12.33 -28.69
N GLY A 339 -0.92 11.75 -28.06
CA GLY A 339 -1.01 11.09 -26.77
C GLY A 339 -1.43 9.63 -26.84
N LYS A 340 -1.48 9.02 -28.03
CA LYS A 340 -1.85 7.61 -28.22
C LYS A 340 -0.75 6.86 -28.94
N ALA A 341 -0.55 5.61 -28.55
CA ALA A 341 0.34 4.75 -29.30
C ALA A 341 -0.25 4.47 -30.69
N ASP A 342 0.55 4.69 -31.73
CA ASP A 342 0.22 4.39 -33.13
C ASP A 342 1.18 3.38 -33.76
N LYS A 343 2.28 3.07 -33.07
CA LYS A 343 3.27 2.07 -33.48
C LYS A 343 3.61 1.13 -32.33
N MET A 344 3.73 -0.16 -32.67
CA MET A 344 4.15 -1.21 -31.76
C MET A 344 5.27 -2.04 -32.39
N THR A 345 6.33 -2.28 -31.62
CA THR A 345 7.44 -3.17 -31.98
C THR A 345 7.57 -4.24 -30.91
N VAL A 346 7.62 -5.52 -31.31
CA VAL A 346 8.00 -6.61 -30.39
C VAL A 346 9.52 -6.60 -30.28
N PHE A 347 10.02 -6.21 -29.11
CA PHE A 347 11.46 -6.17 -28.85
C PHE A 347 12.00 -7.56 -28.53
N ALA A 348 11.31 -8.29 -27.65
CA ALA A 348 11.64 -9.67 -27.32
C ALA A 348 10.37 -10.50 -27.18
N ASP A 349 10.41 -11.75 -27.63
CA ASP A 349 9.33 -12.72 -27.51
C ASP A 349 9.86 -14.05 -26.96
N HIS A 350 8.93 -14.99 -26.79
CA HIS A 350 9.22 -16.33 -26.30
C HIS A 350 9.88 -16.39 -24.90
N LEU A 351 9.60 -15.37 -24.08
CA LEU A 351 10.04 -15.30 -22.69
C LEU A 351 9.14 -16.19 -21.81
N ARG A 352 9.76 -16.89 -20.87
CA ARG A 352 9.08 -17.71 -19.86
C ARG A 352 8.67 -16.79 -18.71
N HIS A 353 7.39 -16.72 -18.36
CA HIS A 353 6.92 -16.03 -17.14
C HIS A 353 7.65 -14.71 -16.84
N CYS A 354 7.61 -13.78 -17.80
CA CYS A 354 8.24 -12.47 -17.70
C CYS A 354 7.36 -11.55 -16.86
N THR A 355 7.92 -11.00 -15.79
CA THR A 355 7.22 -10.22 -14.76
C THR A 355 7.75 -8.81 -14.62
N GLY A 356 8.88 -8.47 -15.24
CA GLY A 356 9.47 -7.15 -15.13
C GLY A 356 10.70 -6.95 -16.01
N LEU A 357 11.02 -5.69 -16.25
CA LEU A 357 12.22 -5.24 -16.95
C LEU A 357 12.75 -3.95 -16.33
N THR A 358 14.05 -3.69 -16.51
CA THR A 358 14.69 -2.40 -16.19
C THR A 358 15.84 -2.14 -17.15
N PHE A 359 16.13 -0.87 -17.46
CA PHE A 359 17.17 -0.52 -18.43
C PHE A 359 18.59 -0.65 -17.84
N HIS A 360 19.50 -1.17 -18.67
CA HIS A 360 20.92 -1.19 -18.39
C HIS A 360 21.72 -1.07 -19.69
N LEU A 361 22.70 -0.16 -19.73
CA LEU A 361 23.45 0.17 -20.94
C LEU A 361 22.49 0.47 -22.10
N ASP A 362 22.70 -0.20 -23.23
CA ASP A 362 21.91 -0.13 -24.45
C ASP A 362 20.88 -1.26 -24.59
N GLY A 363 20.53 -1.94 -23.49
CA GLY A 363 19.54 -3.00 -23.45
C GLY A 363 18.65 -2.96 -22.20
N VAL A 364 18.04 -4.11 -21.90
CA VAL A 364 17.18 -4.29 -20.72
C VAL A 364 17.54 -5.57 -19.97
N ILE A 365 17.49 -5.49 -18.65
CA ILE A 365 17.49 -6.65 -17.77
C ILE A 365 16.03 -7.07 -17.59
N ALA A 366 15.72 -8.36 -17.74
CA ALA A 366 14.37 -8.89 -17.61
C ALA A 366 14.35 -10.23 -16.87
N THR A 367 13.19 -10.58 -16.31
CA THR A 367 12.94 -11.94 -15.85
C THR A 367 12.57 -12.84 -17.03
N ASP A 368 13.07 -14.08 -17.01
CA ASP A 368 12.75 -15.13 -17.98
C ASP A 368 12.73 -16.49 -17.26
N GLY A 369 11.62 -16.75 -16.58
CA GLY A 369 11.38 -17.95 -15.77
C GLY A 369 12.37 -18.01 -14.62
N PRO A 370 13.22 -19.06 -14.53
CA PRO A 370 14.22 -19.16 -13.48
C PRO A 370 15.40 -18.18 -13.63
N ASP A 371 15.51 -17.50 -14.77
CA ASP A 371 16.68 -16.74 -15.17
C ASP A 371 16.45 -15.22 -15.08
N LEU A 372 17.53 -14.51 -14.71
CA LEU A 372 17.69 -13.08 -14.94
C LEU A 372 18.52 -12.89 -16.21
N VAL A 373 17.98 -12.18 -17.20
CA VAL A 373 18.60 -12.08 -18.52
C VAL A 373 18.84 -10.62 -18.91
N PHE A 374 19.92 -10.38 -19.66
CA PHE A 374 20.18 -9.12 -20.36
C PHE A 374 19.87 -9.30 -21.84
N LEU A 375 18.94 -8.50 -22.34
CA LEU A 375 18.44 -8.50 -23.72
C LEU A 375 18.91 -7.21 -24.41
N ARG A 376 19.44 -7.33 -25.62
CA ARG A 376 20.06 -6.22 -26.34
C ARG A 376 19.78 -6.31 -27.84
N ASP A 377 19.55 -5.15 -28.44
CA ASP A 377 19.56 -4.94 -29.89
C ASP A 377 20.97 -4.47 -30.31
N THR A 378 21.66 -5.25 -31.13
CA THR A 378 23.01 -4.90 -31.61
C THR A 378 23.06 -4.31 -33.02
N ASN A 379 21.92 -4.22 -33.71
CA ASN A 379 21.84 -3.81 -35.11
C ASN A 379 20.95 -2.56 -35.35
N GLY A 380 20.18 -2.14 -34.35
CA GLY A 380 19.39 -0.91 -34.35
C GLY A 380 17.98 -1.05 -34.95
N ASP A 381 17.46 -2.28 -35.10
CA ASP A 381 16.10 -2.54 -35.60
C ASP A 381 15.02 -2.58 -34.50
N ASP A 382 15.39 -2.21 -33.27
CA ASP A 382 14.54 -2.25 -32.07
C ASP A 382 14.06 -3.68 -31.72
N LYS A 383 14.85 -4.71 -32.10
CA LYS A 383 14.63 -6.10 -31.70
C LYS A 383 15.85 -6.69 -31.01
N SER A 384 15.60 -7.45 -29.95
CA SER A 384 16.65 -8.16 -29.24
C SER A 384 17.21 -9.29 -30.10
N ASP A 385 18.46 -9.15 -30.53
CA ASP A 385 19.22 -10.18 -31.24
C ASP A 385 20.29 -10.84 -30.35
N LYS A 386 20.46 -10.34 -29.12
CA LYS A 386 21.37 -10.90 -28.12
C LYS A 386 20.69 -11.07 -26.77
N LYS A 387 20.81 -12.28 -26.22
CA LYS A 387 20.38 -12.64 -24.87
C LYS A 387 21.56 -13.20 -24.08
N VAL A 388 21.75 -12.70 -22.87
CA VAL A 388 22.79 -13.16 -21.94
C VAL A 388 22.12 -13.50 -20.61
N VAL A 389 22.25 -14.74 -20.14
CA VAL A 389 21.83 -15.12 -18.78
C VAL A 389 22.84 -14.53 -17.79
N LEU A 390 22.38 -13.61 -16.95
CA LEU A 390 23.19 -13.02 -15.88
C LEU A 390 23.29 -13.98 -14.69
N GLY A 391 22.19 -14.63 -14.34
CA GLY A 391 22.12 -15.64 -13.28
C GLY A 391 20.82 -16.43 -13.34
N SER A 392 20.83 -17.60 -12.70
CA SER A 392 19.69 -18.53 -12.63
C SER A 392 19.43 -18.91 -11.18
N GLY A 393 18.17 -18.98 -10.78
CA GLY A 393 17.79 -19.32 -9.41
C GLY A 393 16.46 -18.77 -8.91
N PHE A 394 15.63 -18.20 -9.78
CA PHE A 394 14.27 -17.83 -9.40
C PHE A 394 13.39 -19.08 -9.38
N ASN A 395 12.71 -19.32 -8.26
CA ASN A 395 11.88 -20.51 -8.13
C ASN A 395 10.52 -20.31 -8.79
N MET A 396 10.12 -21.26 -9.64
CA MET A 396 8.87 -21.24 -10.41
C MET A 396 7.79 -22.17 -9.85
N GLY A 397 7.95 -22.62 -8.59
CA GLY A 397 7.01 -23.57 -7.97
C GLY A 397 5.60 -23.00 -7.76
N ASP A 398 5.50 -21.68 -7.63
CA ASP A 398 4.25 -20.92 -7.64
C ASP A 398 4.48 -19.60 -8.40
N THR A 399 3.75 -19.41 -9.49
CA THR A 399 3.96 -18.29 -10.43
C THR A 399 3.37 -16.99 -9.92
N HIS A 400 2.51 -17.04 -8.91
CA HIS A 400 2.01 -15.86 -8.20
C HIS A 400 2.97 -15.33 -7.15
N ALA A 401 3.92 -16.15 -6.69
CA ALA A 401 4.91 -15.78 -5.69
C ALA A 401 6.35 -15.66 -6.24
N SER A 402 6.49 -15.55 -7.56
CA SER A 402 7.79 -15.40 -8.25
C SER A 402 8.40 -14.01 -8.04
N VAL A 403 9.62 -13.82 -8.56
CA VAL A 403 10.25 -12.50 -8.64
C VAL A 403 9.43 -11.56 -9.52
N SER A 404 9.35 -10.29 -9.13
CA SER A 404 8.62 -9.24 -9.86
C SER A 404 9.26 -7.84 -9.65
N ASN A 405 8.76 -6.86 -10.39
CA ASN A 405 9.05 -5.42 -10.24
C ASN A 405 10.55 -5.04 -10.29
N LEU A 406 11.22 -5.32 -11.42
CA LEU A 406 12.58 -4.84 -11.64
C LEU A 406 12.59 -3.30 -11.79
N ILE A 407 13.21 -2.58 -10.85
CA ILE A 407 13.25 -1.10 -10.89
C ILE A 407 14.65 -0.56 -10.58
N TYR A 408 15.11 0.46 -11.32
CA TYR A 408 16.40 1.09 -11.07
C TYR A 408 16.30 2.12 -9.94
N GLY A 409 17.17 2.00 -8.92
CA GLY A 409 17.17 2.82 -7.71
C GLY A 409 18.17 3.98 -7.74
N MET A 410 17.97 4.92 -6.81
CA MET A 410 18.81 6.11 -6.64
C MET A 410 20.26 5.79 -6.21
N ASP A 411 20.47 4.64 -5.60
CA ASP A 411 21.77 4.12 -5.17
C ASP A 411 22.54 3.41 -6.30
N ASN A 412 21.99 3.40 -7.53
CA ASN A 412 22.52 2.71 -8.70
C ASN A 412 22.45 1.18 -8.66
N TRP A 413 21.53 0.63 -7.87
CA TRP A 413 21.18 -0.79 -7.90
C TRP A 413 19.82 -0.99 -8.56
N ALA A 414 19.61 -2.17 -9.13
CA ALA A 414 18.29 -2.63 -9.52
C ALA A 414 17.63 -3.35 -8.33
N TYR A 415 16.37 -3.04 -8.06
CA TYR A 415 15.58 -3.65 -6.99
C TYR A 415 14.56 -4.62 -7.56
N ALA A 416 14.21 -5.62 -6.75
CA ALA A 416 13.19 -6.60 -7.06
C ALA A 416 12.53 -7.12 -5.78
N THR A 417 11.33 -7.67 -5.93
CA THR A 417 10.62 -8.36 -4.85
C THR A 417 10.42 -9.81 -5.21
N VAL A 418 10.30 -10.66 -4.20
CA VAL A 418 9.95 -12.08 -4.38
C VAL A 418 8.95 -12.51 -3.30
N GLY A 419 7.97 -13.32 -3.71
CA GLY A 419 7.08 -14.00 -2.79
C GLY A 419 7.72 -15.23 -2.15
N TYR A 420 6.89 -16.09 -1.56
CA TYR A 420 7.34 -17.30 -0.86
C TYR A 420 7.99 -18.35 -1.79
N SER A 421 7.93 -18.21 -3.11
CA SER A 421 8.73 -19.04 -4.03
C SER A 421 10.23 -18.86 -3.77
N GLY A 422 10.67 -17.66 -3.41
CA GLY A 422 12.05 -17.37 -3.03
C GLY A 422 13.07 -17.47 -4.16
N VAL A 423 14.34 -17.33 -3.78
CA VAL A 423 15.50 -17.32 -4.68
C VAL A 423 16.55 -18.29 -4.14
N ASP A 424 17.18 -19.05 -5.06
CA ASP A 424 18.34 -19.89 -4.82
C ASP A 424 19.31 -19.77 -6.00
N MET A 425 20.18 -18.75 -5.95
CA MET A 425 21.00 -18.30 -7.07
C MET A 425 22.48 -18.25 -6.68
N GLN A 426 23.37 -18.51 -7.64
CA GLN A 426 24.81 -18.21 -7.51
C GLN A 426 25.11 -16.81 -8.06
N VAL A 427 25.69 -15.95 -7.22
CA VAL A 427 26.05 -14.56 -7.59
C VAL A 427 27.52 -14.34 -7.28
N ALA A 428 28.32 -14.04 -8.30
CA ALA A 428 29.77 -13.85 -8.18
C ALA A 428 30.48 -14.96 -7.36
N GLY A 429 30.07 -16.23 -7.57
CA GLY A 429 30.62 -17.40 -6.88
C GLY A 429 30.13 -17.59 -5.43
N LYS A 430 29.17 -16.79 -4.96
CA LYS A 430 28.58 -16.88 -3.63
C LYS A 430 27.11 -17.34 -3.72
N PRO A 431 26.69 -18.32 -2.91
CA PRO A 431 25.29 -18.74 -2.88
C PRO A 431 24.44 -17.64 -2.22
N LYS A 432 23.32 -17.31 -2.86
CA LYS A 432 22.31 -16.38 -2.38
C LYS A 432 20.97 -17.12 -2.31
N LYS A 433 20.57 -17.48 -1.10
CA LYS A 433 19.32 -18.20 -0.82
C LYS A 433 18.48 -17.48 0.20
N PHE A 434 17.25 -17.14 -0.16
CA PHE A 434 16.30 -16.43 0.70
C PHE A 434 14.85 -16.67 0.25
N GLY A 435 13.91 -16.52 1.20
CA GLY A 435 12.47 -16.61 0.96
C GLY A 435 11.87 -15.26 0.53
N GLN A 436 10.61 -15.03 0.90
CA GLN A 436 9.89 -13.80 0.55
C GLN A 436 10.53 -12.54 1.13
N GLY A 437 10.61 -11.50 0.31
CA GLY A 437 11.17 -10.22 0.73
C GLY A 437 11.55 -9.31 -0.43
N VAL A 438 12.36 -8.31 -0.10
CA VAL A 438 12.92 -7.35 -1.05
C VAL A 438 14.44 -7.48 -1.11
N PHE A 439 14.97 -7.45 -2.33
CA PHE A 439 16.40 -7.52 -2.59
C PHE A 439 16.78 -6.55 -3.70
N ARG A 440 18.07 -6.26 -3.79
CA ARG A 440 18.66 -5.47 -4.87
C ARG A 440 19.89 -6.16 -5.44
N PHE A 441 20.24 -5.86 -6.67
CA PHE A 441 21.44 -6.36 -7.34
C PHE A 441 22.11 -5.27 -8.17
N ARG A 442 23.42 -5.39 -8.36
CA ARG A 442 24.13 -4.56 -9.35
C ARG A 442 23.58 -4.91 -10.74
N PRO A 443 23.39 -3.95 -11.66
CA PRO A 443 22.79 -4.24 -12.98
C PRO A 443 23.51 -5.36 -13.77
N ASP A 444 24.80 -5.54 -13.58
CA ASP A 444 25.60 -6.63 -14.17
C ASP A 444 25.60 -7.94 -13.36
N LEU A 445 24.81 -8.00 -12.27
CA LEU A 445 24.74 -9.06 -11.28
C LEU A 445 26.09 -9.39 -10.61
N SER A 446 27.02 -8.42 -10.54
CA SER A 446 28.28 -8.57 -9.81
C SER A 446 28.09 -8.71 -8.29
N ASP A 447 26.96 -8.23 -7.75
CA ASP A 447 26.55 -8.45 -6.38
C ASP A 447 25.02 -8.42 -6.23
N LEU A 448 24.54 -9.05 -5.16
CA LEU A 448 23.13 -9.14 -4.77
C LEU A 448 23.00 -9.01 -3.25
N ASP A 449 22.19 -8.07 -2.80
CA ASP A 449 21.93 -7.81 -1.39
C ASP A 449 20.44 -8.02 -1.06
N TYR A 450 20.16 -9.01 -0.23
CA TYR A 450 18.83 -9.22 0.35
C TYR A 450 18.62 -8.24 1.50
N LEU A 451 17.57 -7.43 1.43
CA LEU A 451 17.36 -6.31 2.34
C LEU A 451 16.52 -6.72 3.54
N GLN A 452 15.30 -7.20 3.36
CA GLN A 452 14.43 -7.53 4.50
C GLN A 452 13.30 -8.48 4.09
N ALA A 453 12.90 -9.34 5.03
CA ALA A 453 11.74 -10.21 4.86
C ALA A 453 10.43 -9.42 4.98
N THR A 454 9.51 -9.66 4.07
CA THR A 454 8.15 -9.09 4.10
C THR A 454 7.20 -10.02 4.85
N THR A 455 5.98 -9.55 5.10
CA THR A 455 4.95 -10.32 5.81
C THR A 455 4.44 -11.52 5.01
N ASN A 456 4.34 -11.39 3.68
CA ASN A 456 3.77 -12.41 2.81
C ASN A 456 4.24 -12.26 1.35
N ASN A 457 3.45 -12.73 0.38
CA ASN A 457 3.70 -12.60 -1.04
C ASN A 457 3.75 -11.12 -1.49
N THR A 458 4.93 -10.69 -1.91
CA THR A 458 5.21 -9.31 -2.28
C THR A 458 5.12 -9.12 -3.79
N TRP A 459 4.25 -8.21 -4.24
CA TRP A 459 4.09 -7.84 -5.65
C TRP A 459 4.10 -6.33 -5.88
N GLY A 460 4.52 -5.54 -4.89
CA GLY A 460 4.68 -4.10 -5.02
C GLY A 460 6.00 -3.62 -4.43
N ILE A 461 6.59 -2.64 -5.10
CA ILE A 461 7.78 -1.92 -4.64
C ILE A 461 7.82 -0.53 -5.30
N GLY A 462 8.34 0.45 -4.57
CA GLY A 462 8.71 1.74 -5.12
C GLY A 462 9.69 2.49 -4.23
N LEU A 463 10.25 3.58 -4.78
CA LEU A 463 11.25 4.39 -4.10
C LEU A 463 10.78 5.85 -4.01
N GLN A 464 10.92 6.45 -2.83
CA GLN A 464 10.84 7.89 -2.67
C GLN A 464 12.10 8.58 -3.20
N GLU A 465 12.05 9.90 -3.34
CA GLU A 465 13.16 10.71 -3.88
C GLU A 465 14.41 10.74 -2.98
N ASP A 466 14.29 10.32 -1.72
CA ASP A 466 15.40 10.20 -0.78
C ASP A 466 16.08 8.82 -0.82
N GLY A 467 15.54 7.88 -1.61
CA GLY A 467 15.99 6.48 -1.70
C GLY A 467 15.30 5.52 -0.72
N SER A 468 14.33 5.97 0.08
CA SER A 468 13.55 5.08 0.95
C SER A 468 12.75 4.06 0.12
N VAL A 469 12.78 2.79 0.55
CA VAL A 469 12.20 1.66 -0.19
C VAL A 469 10.90 1.22 0.48
N PHE A 470 9.83 1.19 -0.30
CA PHE A 470 8.50 0.79 0.12
C PHE A 470 7.98 -0.35 -0.74
N GLY A 471 6.90 -0.98 -0.30
CA GLY A 471 6.17 -1.93 -1.13
C GLY A 471 4.84 -2.36 -0.52
N SER A 472 4.20 -3.30 -1.20
CA SER A 472 2.93 -3.90 -0.81
C SER A 472 3.02 -5.43 -0.81
N THR A 473 2.22 -6.09 0.02
CA THR A 473 2.01 -7.54 -0.10
C THR A 473 0.55 -7.86 -0.32
N ALA A 474 0.30 -9.00 -0.95
CA ALA A 474 -1.01 -9.65 -0.86
C ALA A 474 -1.34 -9.96 0.62
N ASN A 475 -2.62 -10.12 0.91
CA ASN A 475 -3.18 -10.44 2.23
C ASN A 475 -3.00 -9.34 3.29
N ASN A 476 -3.60 -8.18 3.02
CA ASN A 476 -3.90 -7.12 4.00
C ASN A 476 -2.69 -6.41 4.61
N ASN A 477 -1.61 -6.26 3.85
CA ASN A 477 -0.51 -5.35 4.17
C ASN A 477 -0.16 -4.51 2.93
N PRO A 478 -1.01 -3.52 2.59
CA PRO A 478 -0.84 -2.72 1.38
C PRO A 478 0.36 -1.77 1.44
N SER A 479 0.90 -1.44 2.62
CA SER A 479 2.06 -0.57 2.73
C SER A 479 3.06 -1.04 3.78
N TRP A 480 4.29 -1.30 3.35
CA TRP A 480 5.46 -1.57 4.19
C TRP A 480 6.68 -0.76 3.72
N MET A 481 7.71 -0.62 4.57
CA MET A 481 9.02 -0.08 4.16
C MET A 481 10.19 -0.93 4.66
N VAL A 482 11.34 -0.82 3.99
CA VAL A 482 12.61 -1.34 4.51
C VAL A 482 13.07 -0.44 5.66
N SER A 483 13.26 -1.03 6.83
CA SER A 483 13.80 -0.31 8.00
C SER A 483 15.32 -0.33 7.99
N ILE A 484 15.92 -1.51 8.20
CA ILE A 484 17.37 -1.73 8.27
C ILE A 484 17.69 -2.99 7.44
N PRO A 485 18.65 -2.94 6.49
CA PRO A 485 19.00 -4.10 5.66
C PRO A 485 19.60 -5.29 6.43
N GLN A 486 19.39 -6.51 5.92
CA GLN A 486 19.78 -7.75 6.60
C GLN A 486 21.28 -7.84 6.82
N ARG A 487 22.08 -7.34 5.87
CA ARG A 487 23.56 -7.36 5.99
C ARG A 487 24.05 -6.77 7.31
N VAL A 488 23.36 -5.76 7.83
CA VAL A 488 23.71 -5.07 9.09
C VAL A 488 23.41 -5.94 10.31
N TYR A 489 22.43 -6.84 10.22
CA TYR A 489 22.10 -7.80 11.28
C TYR A 489 22.95 -9.07 11.25
N ARG A 490 23.52 -9.47 10.11
CA ARG A 490 24.15 -10.79 9.93
C ARG A 490 25.23 -11.11 10.96
N GLU A 491 26.00 -10.11 11.37
CA GLU A 491 27.13 -10.27 12.29
C GLU A 491 26.81 -9.85 13.73
N SER A 492 25.57 -9.44 14.02
CA SER A 492 25.22 -8.90 15.34
C SER A 492 24.71 -9.93 16.35
N GLY A 493 24.34 -11.12 15.87
CA GLY A 493 23.61 -12.12 16.66
C GLY A 493 22.20 -11.67 17.05
N MET A 494 21.66 -10.60 16.43
CA MET A 494 20.26 -10.19 16.54
C MET A 494 19.48 -10.74 15.35
N GLU A 495 18.24 -11.15 15.57
CA GLU A 495 17.32 -11.51 14.49
C GLU A 495 16.75 -10.22 13.88
N GLN A 496 16.78 -10.13 12.55
CA GLN A 496 16.19 -8.99 11.84
C GLN A 496 14.66 -9.11 11.89
N PRO A 497 13.92 -8.07 12.31
CA PRO A 497 12.47 -8.06 12.20
C PRO A 497 12.02 -8.03 10.73
N ARG A 498 10.78 -8.47 10.46
CA ARG A 498 10.15 -8.26 9.16
C ARG A 498 9.91 -6.76 8.91
N THR A 499 9.63 -6.40 7.66
CA THR A 499 9.29 -5.03 7.29
C THR A 499 8.12 -4.50 8.15
N PRO A 500 8.22 -3.29 8.73
CA PRO A 500 7.08 -2.65 9.39
C PRO A 500 5.91 -2.49 8.42
N GLN A 501 4.70 -2.70 8.94
CA GLN A 501 3.46 -2.26 8.30
C GLN A 501 3.26 -0.77 8.59
N LEU A 502 2.83 0.01 7.58
CA LEU A 502 2.73 1.47 7.66
C LEU A 502 1.30 1.99 7.66
N ASP A 503 0.32 1.14 7.38
CA ASP A 503 -1.10 1.47 7.35
C ASP A 503 -1.87 0.77 8.48
N ASP A 504 -3.13 1.16 8.68
CA ASP A 504 -4.04 0.60 9.69
C ASP A 504 -4.83 -0.61 9.21
N ARG A 505 -4.43 -1.23 8.08
CA ARG A 505 -5.20 -2.19 7.30
C ARG A 505 -6.58 -1.63 7.00
N PRO A 506 -6.70 -0.63 6.12
CA PRO A 506 -7.99 -0.01 5.87
C PRO A 506 -8.89 -0.92 5.02
N PHE A 507 -10.18 -0.61 5.00
CA PHE A 507 -11.03 -1.06 3.90
C PHE A 507 -10.61 -0.34 2.62
N MET A 508 -10.77 -0.99 1.47
CA MET A 508 -10.65 -0.32 0.18
C MET A 508 -11.95 0.44 -0.16
N TYR A 509 -11.86 1.39 -1.09
CA TYR A 509 -12.97 2.28 -1.46
C TYR A 509 -13.37 2.10 -2.93
N PRO A 510 -13.92 0.95 -3.34
CA PRO A 510 -14.26 0.67 -4.72
C PRO A 510 -15.44 1.52 -5.20
N ASN A 511 -15.54 1.66 -6.52
CA ASN A 511 -16.66 2.34 -7.18
C ASN A 511 -17.85 1.42 -7.47
N THR A 512 -17.79 0.17 -7.02
CA THR A 512 -18.84 -0.84 -7.21
C THR A 512 -18.82 -1.81 -6.03
N SER A 513 -19.95 -2.46 -5.78
CA SER A 513 -20.03 -3.62 -4.89
C SER A 513 -19.70 -4.94 -5.60
N ASP A 514 -19.62 -4.93 -6.93
CA ASP A 514 -19.21 -6.07 -7.75
C ASP A 514 -17.68 -6.18 -7.72
N ILE A 515 -17.18 -6.84 -6.68
CA ILE A 515 -15.76 -7.12 -6.46
C ILE A 515 -15.58 -8.62 -6.27
N THR A 516 -14.47 -9.16 -6.77
CA THR A 516 -14.19 -10.59 -6.64
C THR A 516 -12.97 -10.80 -5.74
N GLN A 517 -13.13 -11.35 -4.53
CA GLN A 517 -12.02 -11.50 -3.58
C GLN A 517 -12.02 -12.87 -2.90
N VAL A 518 -10.85 -13.26 -2.35
CA VAL A 518 -10.63 -14.61 -1.80
C VAL A 518 -10.74 -14.63 -0.28
N ASP A 519 -10.00 -13.76 0.40
CA ASP A 519 -9.78 -13.86 1.86
C ASP A 519 -9.95 -12.52 2.60
N GLN A 520 -9.48 -11.41 2.02
CA GLN A 520 -9.55 -10.06 2.61
C GLN A 520 -10.72 -9.27 2.01
N ILE A 521 -11.96 -9.72 2.29
CA ILE A 521 -13.19 -9.12 1.75
C ILE A 521 -13.27 -7.62 2.08
N GLU A 522 -13.51 -6.81 1.05
CA GLU A 522 -13.53 -5.33 1.06
C GLU A 522 -12.21 -4.67 1.51
N ARG A 523 -11.13 -5.43 1.59
CA ARG A 523 -9.78 -4.99 1.98
C ARG A 523 -8.79 -5.35 0.87
N TYR A 524 -7.51 -5.10 1.11
CA TYR A 524 -6.46 -5.39 0.15
C TYR A 524 -6.10 -6.88 0.16
N THR A 525 -6.70 -7.67 -0.72
CA THR A 525 -6.35 -9.09 -0.92
C THR A 525 -5.15 -9.23 -1.85
N ALA A 526 -5.02 -8.35 -2.85
CA ALA A 526 -4.05 -8.46 -3.94
C ALA A 526 -3.32 -7.12 -4.19
N ALA A 527 -2.97 -6.39 -3.11
CA ALA A 527 -2.22 -5.15 -3.23
C ALA A 527 -0.94 -5.34 -4.07
N ALA A 528 -0.89 -4.68 -5.22
CA ALA A 528 0.18 -4.74 -6.20
C ALA A 528 0.71 -3.34 -6.51
N GLY A 529 1.99 -3.24 -6.86
CA GLY A 529 2.66 -1.95 -7.01
C GLY A 529 2.74 -1.15 -5.69
N HIS A 530 3.64 -0.17 -5.64
CA HIS A 530 3.73 0.80 -4.54
C HIS A 530 4.57 2.00 -5.00
N PHE A 531 4.13 2.68 -6.05
CA PHE A 531 4.89 3.79 -6.63
C PHE A 531 4.47 5.13 -6.04
N PHE A 532 5.21 6.18 -6.35
CA PHE A 532 4.96 7.51 -5.80
C PHE A 532 4.69 8.54 -6.89
N TYR A 533 3.91 9.57 -6.53
CA TYR A 533 3.82 10.80 -7.30
C TYR A 533 5.04 11.70 -7.05
N ASN A 534 6.12 11.46 -7.79
CA ASN A 534 7.39 12.19 -7.69
C ASN A 534 7.58 13.13 -8.89
N ASP A 535 6.58 14.00 -9.09
CA ASP A 535 6.53 15.03 -10.12
C ASP A 535 5.66 16.21 -9.63
N THR A 536 5.59 17.29 -10.40
CA THR A 536 4.83 18.52 -10.09
C THR A 536 3.72 18.83 -11.10
N LEU A 537 3.58 18.04 -12.17
CA LEU A 537 2.62 18.26 -13.27
C LEU A 537 1.14 18.26 -12.86
N LEU A 538 0.73 17.52 -11.84
CA LEU A 538 -0.68 17.46 -11.39
C LEU A 538 -0.94 18.49 -10.30
N GLY A 539 0.11 18.97 -9.64
CA GLY A 539 0.04 19.97 -8.59
C GLY A 539 -0.46 19.39 -7.26
N ASN A 540 0.08 19.91 -6.16
CA ASN A 540 -0.14 19.36 -4.82
C ASN A 540 -1.59 19.43 -4.32
N HIS A 541 -2.44 20.26 -4.92
CA HIS A 541 -3.87 20.36 -4.58
C HIS A 541 -4.73 19.27 -5.23
N ILE A 542 -4.22 18.60 -6.27
CA ILE A 542 -4.90 17.48 -6.94
C ILE A 542 -4.31 16.17 -6.44
N ILE A 543 -2.99 16.03 -6.59
CA ILE A 543 -2.23 14.88 -6.10
C ILE A 543 -1.03 15.43 -5.35
N PRO A 544 -1.02 15.32 -4.01
CA PRO A 544 0.15 15.70 -3.22
C PRO A 544 1.38 14.93 -3.69
N LYS A 545 2.52 15.62 -3.76
CA LYS A 545 3.82 14.96 -3.95
C LYS A 545 4.03 13.86 -2.90
N ASP A 546 4.75 12.81 -3.28
CA ASP A 546 5.03 11.63 -2.44
C ASP A 546 3.78 10.82 -2.04
N SER A 547 2.62 11.06 -2.70
CA SER A 547 1.46 10.18 -2.57
C SER A 547 1.79 8.80 -3.12
N ALA A 548 1.53 7.75 -2.34
CA ALA A 548 1.71 6.36 -2.73
C ALA A 548 0.55 5.89 -3.62
N PHE A 549 0.86 5.10 -4.64
CA PHE A 549 -0.08 4.46 -5.56
C PHE A 549 -0.01 2.94 -5.38
N ILE A 550 -1.10 2.36 -4.91
CA ILE A 550 -1.22 0.93 -4.62
C ILE A 550 -2.40 0.39 -5.41
N CYS A 551 -2.14 -0.57 -6.30
CA CYS A 551 -3.16 -1.19 -7.13
C CYS A 551 -3.86 -2.29 -6.33
N GLU A 552 -5.18 -2.36 -6.46
CA GLU A 552 -5.99 -3.48 -5.97
C GLU A 552 -6.87 -3.96 -7.13
N PRO A 553 -6.35 -4.88 -7.98
CA PRO A 553 -7.04 -5.32 -9.18
C PRO A 553 -8.40 -5.95 -8.88
N THR A 554 -8.55 -6.59 -7.71
CA THR A 554 -9.82 -7.23 -7.31
C THR A 554 -10.90 -6.25 -6.86
N GLY A 555 -10.49 -5.02 -6.53
CA GLY A 555 -11.38 -3.90 -6.22
C GLY A 555 -11.50 -2.88 -7.35
N HIS A 556 -10.90 -3.18 -8.52
CA HIS A 556 -10.94 -2.35 -9.73
C HIS A 556 -10.37 -0.94 -9.54
N LEU A 557 -9.32 -0.79 -8.72
CA LEU A 557 -8.84 0.53 -8.29
C LEU A 557 -7.32 0.64 -8.13
N VAL A 558 -6.84 1.88 -8.19
CA VAL A 558 -5.53 2.33 -7.70
C VAL A 558 -5.77 3.30 -6.56
N SER A 559 -5.47 2.87 -5.34
CA SER A 559 -5.58 3.70 -4.16
C SER A 559 -4.44 4.71 -4.08
N MET A 560 -4.74 5.86 -3.47
CA MET A 560 -3.81 6.95 -3.27
C MET A 560 -3.61 7.16 -1.77
N GLY A 561 -2.37 7.08 -1.31
CA GLY A 561 -2.03 7.16 0.11
C GLY A 561 -1.13 8.34 0.45
N LYS A 562 -1.50 9.13 1.46
CA LYS A 562 -0.63 10.18 1.99
C LYS A 562 0.42 9.56 2.91
N VAL A 563 1.70 9.78 2.60
CA VAL A 563 2.82 9.28 3.41
C VAL A 563 3.33 10.38 4.34
N THR A 564 3.45 10.09 5.63
CA THR A 564 3.95 11.04 6.64
C THR A 564 4.93 10.38 7.60
N ASP A 565 5.78 11.18 8.24
CA ASP A 565 6.71 10.70 9.27
C ASP A 565 5.99 10.20 10.52
N GLN A 566 6.48 9.09 11.08
CA GLN A 566 6.09 8.55 12.39
C GLN A 566 7.33 8.00 13.08
N GLY A 567 7.99 8.83 13.88
CA GLY A 567 9.29 8.48 14.47
C GLY A 567 10.36 8.37 13.37
N SER A 568 11.10 7.26 13.37
CA SER A 568 12.13 6.95 12.37
C SER A 568 11.62 6.19 11.15
N ILE A 569 10.35 5.76 11.18
CA ILE A 569 9.63 5.16 10.05
C ILE A 569 8.54 6.11 9.53
N LYS A 570 7.76 5.65 8.56
CA LYS A 570 6.66 6.40 7.95
C LYS A 570 5.32 5.71 8.23
N THR A 571 4.22 6.43 8.06
CA THR A 571 2.87 5.87 7.97
C THR A 571 2.25 6.22 6.61
N THR A 572 1.33 5.39 6.12
CA THR A 572 0.57 5.59 4.88
C THR A 572 -0.91 5.63 5.20
N ASN A 573 -1.54 6.78 4.96
CA ASN A 573 -2.98 6.97 5.14
C ASN A 573 -3.71 6.77 3.81
N LEU A 574 -4.47 5.67 3.68
CA LEU A 574 -5.23 5.29 2.47
C LEU A 574 -6.73 5.62 2.59
N ARG A 575 -7.14 6.47 3.53
CA ARG A 575 -8.55 6.72 3.83
C ARG A 575 -9.25 7.48 2.70
N GLY A 576 -10.11 6.79 1.95
CA GLY A 576 -11.14 7.36 1.07
C GLY A 576 -10.67 7.85 -0.30
N GLN A 577 -9.37 7.78 -0.61
CA GLN A 577 -8.76 8.37 -1.81
C GLN A 577 -8.27 7.32 -2.82
N ASN A 578 -8.65 7.51 -4.08
CA ASN A 578 -8.17 6.70 -5.20
C ASN A 578 -7.67 7.62 -6.32
N LEU A 579 -6.56 7.23 -6.95
CA LEU A 579 -6.12 7.81 -8.23
C LEU A 579 -7.03 7.33 -9.38
N TYR A 580 -7.47 6.08 -9.31
CA TYR A 580 -8.32 5.46 -10.32
C TYR A 580 -9.26 4.47 -9.64
N ALA A 581 -10.54 4.47 -10.01
CA ALA A 581 -11.48 3.44 -9.57
C ALA A 581 -12.56 3.23 -10.63
N SER A 582 -12.85 1.98 -10.99
CA SER A 582 -13.84 1.63 -12.00
C SER A 582 -15.01 0.86 -11.42
N ALA A 583 -16.17 1.00 -12.05
CA ALA A 583 -17.31 0.09 -11.86
C ALA A 583 -17.36 -1.04 -12.88
N ASP A 584 -16.46 -1.04 -13.87
CA ASP A 584 -16.29 -2.13 -14.84
C ASP A 584 -15.52 -3.27 -14.18
N ALA A 585 -16.15 -4.43 -14.00
CA ALA A 585 -15.60 -5.60 -13.32
C ALA A 585 -14.37 -6.22 -14.03
N TRP A 586 -14.11 -5.84 -15.28
CA TRP A 586 -12.90 -6.26 -16.00
C TRP A 586 -11.68 -5.44 -15.62
N SER A 587 -11.87 -4.18 -15.20
CA SER A 587 -10.76 -3.27 -14.89
C SER A 587 -9.91 -3.83 -13.76
N SER A 588 -8.68 -4.23 -14.07
CA SER A 588 -7.75 -4.88 -13.14
C SER A 588 -6.40 -4.15 -13.20
N PRO A 589 -6.28 -2.94 -12.64
CA PRO A 589 -5.01 -2.26 -12.55
C PRO A 589 -4.03 -3.08 -11.71
N VAL A 590 -2.83 -3.34 -12.24
CA VAL A 590 -1.78 -4.11 -11.55
C VAL A 590 -0.48 -3.35 -11.39
N TYR A 591 -0.34 -2.23 -12.10
CA TYR A 591 0.86 -1.40 -12.08
C TYR A 591 0.49 0.05 -12.38
N ALA A 592 0.87 0.98 -11.49
CA ALA A 592 0.60 2.40 -11.69
C ALA A 592 1.79 3.24 -11.24
N ARG A 593 2.40 4.03 -12.14
CA ARG A 593 3.57 4.87 -11.80
C ARG A 593 3.62 6.16 -12.60
N THR A 594 4.36 7.13 -12.07
CA THR A 594 4.61 8.41 -12.76
C THR A 594 5.55 8.21 -13.95
N GLY A 595 5.14 8.68 -15.13
CA GLY A 595 5.90 8.62 -16.38
C GLY A 595 6.85 9.81 -16.58
N PRO A 596 7.71 9.78 -17.63
CA PRO A 596 8.63 10.87 -17.95
C PRO A 596 7.92 12.19 -18.30
N ASP A 597 6.69 12.09 -18.80
CA ASP A 597 5.82 13.21 -19.15
C ASP A 597 5.14 13.87 -17.94
N GLY A 598 5.31 13.28 -16.74
CA GLY A 598 4.71 13.73 -15.48
C GLY A 598 3.29 13.25 -15.23
N ALA A 599 2.69 12.53 -16.20
CA ALA A 599 1.41 11.87 -16.04
C ALA A 599 1.56 10.60 -15.19
N VAL A 600 0.46 10.10 -14.63
CA VAL A 600 0.46 8.78 -13.98
C VAL A 600 -0.06 7.75 -14.96
N TRP A 601 0.74 6.74 -15.25
CA TRP A 601 0.43 5.67 -16.19
C TRP A 601 -0.04 4.44 -15.44
N ILE A 602 -1.11 3.80 -15.94
CA ILE A 602 -1.74 2.64 -15.32
C ILE A 602 -1.76 1.50 -16.35
N ALA A 603 -1.13 0.38 -16.00
CA ALA A 603 -1.26 -0.89 -16.69
C ALA A 603 -2.48 -1.61 -16.10
N ASP A 604 -3.56 -1.62 -16.88
CA ASP A 604 -4.80 -2.32 -16.59
C ASP A 604 -4.78 -3.65 -17.34
N TRP A 605 -4.63 -4.75 -16.59
CA TRP A 605 -4.61 -6.10 -17.14
C TRP A 605 -5.92 -6.39 -17.90
N TYR A 606 -7.02 -5.78 -17.47
CA TYR A 606 -8.35 -5.93 -18.05
C TYR A 606 -8.84 -7.38 -18.14
N ASN A 607 -9.07 -8.00 -16.98
CA ASN A 607 -9.45 -9.41 -16.87
C ASN A 607 -10.49 -9.61 -15.76
N PRO A 608 -11.59 -10.34 -16.00
CA PRO A 608 -12.59 -10.61 -14.96
C PRO A 608 -12.09 -11.66 -13.96
N ILE A 609 -11.06 -12.43 -14.33
CA ILE A 609 -10.48 -13.51 -13.53
C ILE A 609 -8.98 -13.28 -13.39
N ILE A 610 -8.62 -12.33 -12.53
CA ILE A 610 -7.23 -11.92 -12.32
C ILE A 610 -6.49 -12.77 -11.27
N GLN A 611 -7.22 -13.35 -10.31
CA GLN A 611 -6.63 -14.03 -9.16
C GLN A 611 -5.99 -15.35 -9.56
N HIS A 612 -4.89 -15.67 -8.88
CA HIS A 612 -4.17 -16.93 -9.04
C HIS A 612 -5.06 -18.14 -8.76
N ASN A 613 -5.86 -18.02 -7.69
CA ASN A 613 -6.92 -18.95 -7.32
C ASN A 613 -8.19 -18.16 -6.98
N VAL A 614 -9.19 -18.16 -7.86
CA VAL A 614 -10.49 -17.52 -7.60
C VAL A 614 -11.31 -18.47 -6.77
N VAL A 615 -11.36 -18.22 -5.48
CA VAL A 615 -11.94 -19.17 -4.55
C VAL A 615 -12.97 -18.45 -3.69
N PHE A 616 -14.20 -18.96 -3.74
CA PHE A 616 -15.29 -18.46 -2.92
C PHE A 616 -15.58 -19.47 -1.82
N ARG A 617 -15.98 -18.96 -0.66
CA ARG A 617 -16.53 -19.79 0.41
C ARG A 617 -18.03 -19.95 0.16
N PHE A 618 -18.44 -21.15 -0.22
CA PHE A 618 -19.85 -21.52 -0.32
C PHE A 618 -20.20 -22.49 0.81
N TRP A 619 -21.26 -22.15 1.55
CA TRP A 619 -21.82 -23.06 2.56
C TRP A 619 -22.32 -24.34 1.90
N ASN A 620 -21.62 -25.45 2.13
CA ASN A 620 -22.02 -26.77 1.67
C ASN A 620 -22.72 -27.56 2.78
N PRO A 621 -24.07 -27.58 2.82
CA PRO A 621 -24.81 -28.27 3.87
C PRO A 621 -24.64 -29.79 3.88
N ALA A 622 -24.15 -30.41 2.79
CA ALA A 622 -23.90 -31.84 2.72
C ALA A 622 -22.56 -32.27 3.35
N ARG A 623 -21.64 -31.34 3.58
CA ARG A 623 -20.28 -31.61 4.10
C ARG A 623 -19.93 -30.88 5.39
N GLY A 624 -20.74 -29.92 5.84
CA GLY A 624 -20.65 -29.33 7.17
C GLY A 624 -19.52 -28.31 7.38
N TYR A 625 -18.81 -27.87 6.34
CA TYR A 625 -17.91 -26.71 6.35
C TYR A 625 -17.64 -26.17 4.93
N ASP A 626 -17.15 -24.92 4.84
CA ASP A 626 -16.73 -24.25 3.60
C ASP A 626 -15.37 -24.80 3.15
N GLN A 627 -15.33 -25.66 2.13
CA GLN A 627 -14.10 -25.81 1.35
C GLN A 627 -14.06 -24.64 0.36
N PRO A 628 -13.00 -23.82 0.38
CA PRO A 628 -12.85 -22.75 -0.58
C PRO A 628 -12.56 -23.43 -1.94
N HIS A 629 -13.52 -23.36 -2.86
CA HIS A 629 -13.41 -23.91 -4.21
C HIS A 629 -13.77 -22.85 -5.25
N SER A 630 -13.21 -23.00 -6.45
CA SER A 630 -13.51 -22.09 -7.57
C SER A 630 -14.72 -22.59 -8.37
N PRO A 631 -15.74 -21.75 -8.62
CA PRO A 631 -16.83 -22.09 -9.53
C PRO A 631 -16.34 -22.23 -10.98
N PHE A 632 -15.19 -21.64 -11.30
CA PHE A 632 -14.61 -21.53 -12.64
C PHE A 632 -13.56 -22.62 -12.95
N HIS A 633 -13.19 -23.46 -11.99
CA HIS A 633 -12.13 -24.44 -12.17
C HIS A 633 -12.55 -25.64 -13.03
N THR A 634 -11.64 -26.04 -13.93
CA THR A 634 -11.79 -27.16 -14.85
C THR A 634 -10.82 -28.31 -14.57
N GLY A 635 -11.24 -29.53 -14.86
CA GLY A 635 -10.40 -30.73 -14.81
C GLY A 635 -10.21 -31.33 -13.41
N HIS A 636 -8.97 -31.78 -13.12
CA HIS A 636 -8.61 -32.45 -11.86
C HIS A 636 -8.59 -31.48 -10.67
N GLN A 637 -8.84 -31.98 -9.45
CA GLN A 637 -8.85 -31.18 -8.21
C GLN A 637 -7.50 -30.54 -7.82
N ASN A 638 -6.39 -30.93 -8.45
CA ASN A 638 -5.07 -30.37 -8.17
C ASN A 638 -4.82 -29.11 -9.03
N PRO A 639 -4.06 -28.13 -8.51
CA PRO A 639 -3.70 -26.95 -9.28
C PRO A 639 -2.87 -27.33 -10.52
N GLY A 640 -2.90 -26.46 -11.53
CA GLY A 640 -2.12 -26.58 -12.76
C GLY A 640 -0.61 -26.38 -12.54
N LYS A 641 0.15 -26.36 -13.64
CA LYS A 641 1.63 -26.33 -13.61
C LYS A 641 2.22 -25.13 -12.86
N GLY A 642 1.53 -23.99 -12.85
CA GLY A 642 1.99 -22.80 -12.14
C GLY A 642 1.47 -22.67 -10.70
N ASN A 643 0.91 -23.75 -10.14
CA ASN A 643 0.20 -23.79 -8.86
C ASN A 643 -1.14 -22.98 -8.82
N ALA A 644 -1.65 -22.63 -10.00
CA ALA A 644 -2.97 -22.00 -10.18
C ALA A 644 -4.00 -23.00 -10.70
N TYR A 645 -5.25 -22.84 -10.29
CA TYR A 645 -6.36 -23.55 -10.93
C TYR A 645 -6.43 -23.24 -12.45
N VAL A 646 -6.92 -24.21 -13.22
CA VAL A 646 -7.06 -24.12 -14.68
C VAL A 646 -8.49 -23.75 -15.05
N THR A 647 -8.66 -22.78 -15.94
CA THR A 647 -9.96 -22.37 -16.52
C THR A 647 -9.78 -21.75 -17.90
N PRO A 648 -10.70 -22.00 -18.86
CA PRO A 648 -10.71 -21.33 -20.16
C PRO A 648 -11.28 -19.90 -20.10
N LEU A 649 -11.78 -19.46 -18.94
CA LEU A 649 -12.42 -18.16 -18.76
C LEU A 649 -11.45 -17.00 -18.48
N ARG A 650 -10.15 -17.29 -18.29
CA ARG A 650 -9.13 -16.24 -18.15
C ARG A 650 -8.90 -15.59 -19.50
N ASP A 651 -9.06 -14.26 -19.54
CA ASP A 651 -8.85 -13.51 -20.76
C ASP A 651 -7.36 -13.45 -21.16
N ARG A 652 -7.10 -13.51 -22.47
CA ARG A 652 -5.78 -13.34 -23.09
C ARG A 652 -5.85 -12.47 -24.34
N GLU A 653 -6.93 -11.71 -24.50
CA GLU A 653 -7.26 -10.95 -25.71
C GLU A 653 -7.35 -9.44 -25.46
N HIS A 654 -7.43 -9.02 -24.20
CA HIS A 654 -7.61 -7.64 -23.79
C HIS A 654 -6.47 -7.12 -22.91
N GLY A 655 -6.31 -5.81 -22.85
CA GLY A 655 -5.35 -5.16 -21.96
C GLY A 655 -5.18 -3.69 -22.32
N ARG A 656 -4.97 -2.84 -21.31
CA ARG A 656 -5.02 -1.38 -21.50
C ARG A 656 -3.91 -0.66 -20.77
N ILE A 657 -3.45 0.42 -21.39
CA ILE A 657 -2.56 1.38 -20.76
C ILE A 657 -3.28 2.72 -20.75
N TRP A 658 -3.55 3.20 -19.54
CA TRP A 658 -4.20 4.48 -19.29
C TRP A 658 -3.19 5.52 -18.81
N ARG A 659 -3.51 6.79 -19.00
CA ARG A 659 -2.80 7.92 -18.41
C ARG A 659 -3.78 8.83 -17.68
N VAL A 660 -3.45 9.17 -16.44
CA VAL A 660 -4.10 10.25 -15.69
C VAL A 660 -3.29 11.52 -15.95
N VAL A 661 -3.91 12.47 -16.65
CA VAL A 661 -3.28 13.72 -17.10
C VAL A 661 -4.07 14.92 -16.58
N PRO A 662 -3.44 16.11 -16.43
CA PRO A 662 -4.20 17.30 -16.06
C PRO A 662 -5.24 17.65 -17.13
N GLN A 663 -6.39 18.18 -16.70
CA GLN A 663 -7.48 18.51 -17.61
C GLN A 663 -7.18 19.75 -18.47
N ASP A 664 -6.59 20.79 -17.86
CA ASP A 664 -6.52 22.14 -18.43
C ASP A 664 -5.10 22.58 -18.85
N ARG A 665 -4.10 21.69 -18.77
CA ARG A 665 -2.73 21.97 -19.23
C ARG A 665 -2.11 20.78 -19.95
N PRO A 666 -1.18 20.99 -20.88
CA PRO A 666 -0.49 19.89 -21.56
C PRO A 666 0.47 19.16 -20.62
N VAL A 667 0.73 17.89 -20.93
CA VAL A 667 1.79 17.10 -20.28
C VAL A 667 3.19 17.59 -20.71
N ARG A 668 4.22 17.21 -19.95
CA ARG A 668 5.60 17.57 -20.29
C ARG A 668 6.04 16.86 -21.56
N LYS A 669 6.73 17.58 -22.45
CA LYS A 669 7.44 16.96 -23.56
C LYS A 669 8.66 16.20 -23.03
N VAL A 670 8.74 14.90 -23.31
CA VAL A 670 9.84 14.05 -22.88
C VAL A 670 11.11 14.36 -23.69
N PRO A 671 12.25 14.68 -23.05
CA PRO A 671 13.50 14.91 -23.75
C PRO A 671 14.12 13.58 -24.20
N THR A 672 14.77 13.58 -25.36
CA THR A 672 15.67 12.49 -25.75
C THR A 672 17.02 12.67 -25.07
N MET A 673 17.48 11.66 -24.35
CA MET A 673 18.74 11.65 -23.63
C MET A 673 19.75 10.73 -24.33
N SER A 674 21.01 11.17 -24.40
CA SER A 674 22.10 10.42 -25.04
C SER A 674 23.37 10.48 -24.20
N THR A 675 24.10 9.36 -24.15
CA THR A 675 25.43 9.29 -23.53
C THR A 675 26.46 10.18 -24.23
N SER A 676 26.18 10.67 -25.44
CA SER A 676 27.03 11.62 -26.16
C SER A 676 26.88 13.07 -25.69
N ASP A 677 25.85 13.41 -24.90
CA ASP A 677 25.56 14.78 -24.45
C ASP A 677 25.51 14.89 -22.91
N PRO A 678 26.67 14.99 -22.24
CA PRO A 678 26.73 15.11 -20.78
C PRO A 678 26.04 16.35 -20.22
N LEU A 679 25.95 17.44 -21.00
CA LEU A 679 25.35 18.68 -20.53
C LEU A 679 23.83 18.55 -20.47
N GLU A 680 23.21 17.89 -21.44
CA GLU A 680 21.79 17.54 -21.38
C GLU A 680 21.51 16.62 -20.18
N LEU A 681 22.29 15.56 -20.01
CA LEU A 681 22.11 14.63 -18.88
C LEU A 681 22.25 15.37 -17.53
N ALA A 682 23.28 16.20 -17.38
CA ALA A 682 23.45 17.00 -16.17
C ALA A 682 22.26 17.93 -15.92
N ARG A 683 21.69 18.56 -16.96
CA ARG A 683 20.49 19.39 -16.83
C ARG A 683 19.30 18.60 -16.32
N GLN A 684 19.12 17.37 -16.80
CA GLN A 684 18.02 16.50 -16.40
C GLN A 684 18.12 16.01 -14.95
N LEU A 685 19.28 16.11 -14.30
CA LEU A 685 19.39 15.90 -12.85
C LEU A 685 18.56 16.90 -12.03
N ASN A 686 18.22 18.08 -12.59
CA ASN A 686 17.30 19.04 -11.94
C ASN A 686 15.86 18.95 -12.44
N SER A 687 15.49 17.89 -13.17
CA SER A 687 14.13 17.74 -13.68
C SER A 687 13.12 17.61 -12.53
N PRO A 688 11.90 18.16 -12.63
CA PRO A 688 10.83 17.87 -11.68
C PRO A 688 10.42 16.39 -11.67
N SER A 689 10.70 15.63 -12.75
CA SER A 689 10.43 14.19 -12.81
C SER A 689 11.57 13.37 -12.21
N GLN A 690 11.28 12.56 -11.19
CA GLN A 690 12.26 11.60 -10.67
C GLN A 690 12.75 10.62 -11.74
N PHE A 691 11.87 10.19 -12.64
CA PHE A 691 12.25 9.28 -13.71
C PHE A 691 13.35 9.87 -14.59
N LEU A 692 13.19 11.12 -15.04
CA LEU A 692 14.18 11.80 -15.88
C LEU A 692 15.52 11.98 -15.13
N ARG A 693 15.48 12.29 -13.83
CA ARG A 693 16.69 12.39 -13.00
C ARG A 693 17.42 11.05 -12.89
N LEU A 694 16.69 9.96 -12.61
CA LEU A 694 17.27 8.61 -12.51
C LEU A 694 17.85 8.14 -13.84
N GLN A 695 17.16 8.37 -14.96
CA GLN A 695 17.65 8.02 -16.28
C GLN A 695 18.92 8.79 -16.63
N ALA A 696 18.96 10.10 -16.34
CA ALA A 696 20.14 10.92 -16.54
C ALA A 696 21.32 10.50 -15.65
N GLN A 697 21.06 10.19 -14.38
CA GLN A 697 22.05 9.64 -13.46
C GLN A 697 22.65 8.33 -14.00
N ARG A 698 21.80 7.37 -14.40
CA ARG A 698 22.23 6.09 -14.98
C ARG A 698 23.12 6.33 -16.19
N LEU A 699 22.68 7.14 -17.16
CA LEU A 699 23.43 7.42 -18.38
C LEU A 699 24.76 8.14 -18.11
N LEU A 700 24.83 9.03 -17.11
CA LEU A 700 26.09 9.68 -16.72
C LEU A 700 27.10 8.68 -16.15
N ILE A 701 26.64 7.70 -15.37
CA ILE A 701 27.47 6.65 -14.79
C ILE A 701 27.92 5.66 -15.86
N GLU A 702 27.01 5.20 -16.71
CA GLU A 702 27.31 4.26 -17.80
C GLU A 702 28.31 4.83 -18.82
N ARG A 703 28.41 6.17 -18.95
CA ARG A 703 29.48 6.83 -19.73
C ARG A 703 30.87 6.61 -19.15
N GLY A 704 31.00 6.57 -17.82
CA GLY A 704 32.29 6.45 -17.12
C GLY A 704 33.29 7.59 -17.38
N LYS A 705 32.82 8.79 -17.75
CA LYS A 705 33.69 9.95 -18.08
C LYS A 705 33.58 11.06 -17.03
N GLU A 706 34.70 11.73 -16.77
CA GLU A 706 34.82 12.80 -15.76
C GLU A 706 34.56 14.22 -16.31
N ASP A 707 34.25 14.35 -17.60
CA ASP A 707 33.96 15.63 -18.24
C ASP A 707 32.75 16.37 -17.66
N ALA A 708 31.83 15.65 -17.00
CA ALA A 708 30.67 16.21 -16.30
C ALA A 708 30.98 16.69 -14.86
N VAL A 709 32.13 16.31 -14.27
CA VAL A 709 32.46 16.61 -12.86
C VAL A 709 32.32 18.10 -12.51
N PRO A 710 32.85 19.05 -13.30
CA PRO A 710 32.67 20.48 -12.99
C PRO A 710 31.20 20.92 -12.93
N THR A 711 30.35 20.33 -13.77
CA THR A 711 28.92 20.64 -13.78
C THR A 711 28.24 20.03 -12.55
N LEU A 712 28.56 18.78 -12.20
CA LEU A 712 28.03 18.10 -11.01
C LEU A 712 28.42 18.85 -9.71
N LEU A 713 29.63 19.41 -9.64
CA LEU A 713 30.05 20.24 -8.53
C LEU A 713 29.21 21.51 -8.37
N SER A 714 28.75 22.13 -9.47
CA SER A 714 27.89 23.31 -9.38
C SER A 714 26.53 23.01 -8.76
N PHE A 715 26.01 21.78 -8.91
CA PHE A 715 24.77 21.36 -8.26
C PHE A 715 24.90 21.37 -6.73
N LEU A 716 26.05 20.91 -6.23
CA LEU A 716 26.37 20.93 -4.80
C LEU A 716 26.51 22.38 -4.29
N GLN A 717 27.26 23.21 -5.00
CA GLN A 717 27.52 24.60 -4.60
C GLN A 717 26.25 25.47 -4.60
N MET A 718 25.36 25.25 -5.57
CA MET A 718 24.13 26.02 -5.71
C MET A 718 22.96 25.41 -4.93
N SER A 719 23.11 24.18 -4.41
CA SER A 719 22.00 23.41 -3.83
C SER A 719 20.79 23.36 -4.78
N ALA A 720 21.04 22.95 -6.02
CA ALA A 720 20.04 23.05 -7.08
C ALA A 720 18.80 22.18 -6.79
N SER A 721 17.63 22.83 -6.79
CA SER A 721 16.32 22.21 -6.61
C SER A 721 15.50 22.27 -7.91
N PRO A 722 14.69 21.23 -8.21
CA PRO A 722 13.74 21.29 -9.31
C PRO A 722 12.67 22.37 -9.10
N GLU A 723 12.06 22.83 -10.20
CA GLU A 723 10.96 23.78 -10.12
C GLU A 723 9.78 23.20 -9.30
N GLY A 724 9.30 23.98 -8.33
CA GLY A 724 8.20 23.58 -7.44
C GLY A 724 8.60 22.57 -6.35
N VAL A 725 9.89 22.31 -6.17
CA VAL A 725 10.43 21.44 -5.13
C VAL A 725 11.46 22.19 -4.29
N GLU A 726 11.32 22.14 -2.96
CA GLU A 726 12.25 22.82 -2.06
C GLU A 726 13.58 22.07 -1.92
N ALA A 727 13.53 20.75 -1.76
CA ALA A 727 14.71 19.90 -1.58
C ALA A 727 15.68 19.98 -2.77
N PRO A 728 17.01 20.01 -2.55
CA PRO A 728 18.01 20.14 -3.60
C PRO A 728 18.27 18.80 -4.31
N LEU A 729 17.23 18.25 -4.95
CA LEU A 729 17.28 16.91 -5.55
C LEU A 729 18.34 16.78 -6.64
N GLY A 730 18.65 17.86 -7.36
CA GLY A 730 19.74 17.85 -8.32
C GLY A 730 21.09 17.58 -7.66
N ALA A 731 21.33 18.14 -6.47
CA ALA A 731 22.51 17.86 -5.67
C ALA A 731 22.52 16.39 -5.19
N TYR A 732 21.37 15.83 -4.80
CA TYR A 732 21.28 14.44 -4.36
C TYR A 732 21.74 13.47 -5.45
N HIS A 733 21.21 13.62 -6.66
CA HIS A 733 21.60 12.80 -7.80
C HIS A 733 23.07 13.07 -8.23
N ALA A 734 23.55 14.31 -8.15
CA ALA A 734 24.95 14.63 -8.45
C ALA A 734 25.93 13.88 -7.54
N VAL A 735 25.65 13.79 -6.22
CA VAL A 735 26.47 12.97 -5.30
C VAL A 735 26.50 11.51 -5.73
N ARG A 736 25.35 10.94 -6.10
CA ARG A 736 25.25 9.53 -6.53
C ARG A 736 26.00 9.24 -7.83
N VAL A 737 26.01 10.20 -8.77
CA VAL A 737 26.84 10.11 -9.99
C VAL A 737 28.32 10.18 -9.62
N LEU A 738 28.74 11.18 -8.85
CA LEU A 738 30.14 11.39 -8.46
C LEU A 738 30.73 10.18 -7.74
N ALA A 739 29.97 9.54 -6.85
CA ALA A 739 30.39 8.35 -6.12
C ALA A 739 30.65 7.12 -7.00
N ASN A 740 30.16 7.10 -8.24
CA ASN A 740 30.34 6.01 -9.18
C ASN A 740 31.25 6.38 -10.36
N LEU A 741 31.92 7.55 -10.31
CA LEU A 741 32.99 7.92 -11.23
C LEU A 741 34.36 7.54 -10.65
N PRO A 742 35.33 7.12 -11.49
CA PRO A 742 36.61 6.59 -11.00
C PRO A 742 37.58 7.64 -10.42
N GLY A 743 37.42 8.91 -10.78
CA GLY A 743 38.39 9.99 -10.50
C GLY A 743 38.46 10.47 -9.07
N GLU A 744 39.66 10.86 -8.65
CA GLU A 744 39.93 11.38 -7.31
C GLU A 744 39.18 12.67 -7.00
N ALA A 745 38.99 13.53 -8.02
CA ALA A 745 38.18 14.74 -7.87
C ALA A 745 36.72 14.43 -7.51
N ALA A 746 36.16 13.35 -8.07
CA ALA A 746 34.80 12.93 -7.77
C ALA A 746 34.70 12.34 -6.35
N LYS A 747 35.66 11.51 -5.93
CA LYS A 747 35.73 10.99 -4.55
C LYS A 747 35.84 12.10 -3.51
N ASN A 748 36.72 13.07 -3.74
CA ASN A 748 36.88 14.23 -2.86
C ASN A 748 35.58 15.04 -2.78
N ALA A 749 34.87 15.21 -3.89
CA ALA A 749 33.58 15.90 -3.90
C ALA A 749 32.51 15.21 -3.04
N VAL A 750 32.46 13.87 -3.06
CA VAL A 750 31.54 13.10 -2.20
C VAL A 750 31.92 13.25 -0.73
N ARG A 751 33.23 13.22 -0.40
CA ARG A 751 33.71 13.45 0.97
C ARG A 751 33.38 14.86 1.46
N ASP A 752 33.56 15.86 0.62
CA ASP A 752 33.21 17.25 0.94
C ASP A 752 31.70 17.44 1.13
N ALA A 753 30.87 16.69 0.40
CA ALA A 753 29.42 16.71 0.56
C ALA A 753 28.93 16.21 1.93
N LEU A 754 29.74 15.46 2.69
CA LEU A 754 29.44 15.14 4.10
C LEU A 754 29.34 16.39 4.99
N LYS A 755 29.99 17.49 4.59
CA LYS A 755 29.99 18.76 5.32
C LYS A 755 28.91 19.74 4.81
N HIS A 756 28.09 19.32 3.85
CA HIS A 756 27.11 20.19 3.21
C HIS A 756 26.06 20.72 4.20
N ALA A 757 25.55 21.93 3.96
CA ALA A 757 24.57 22.57 4.84
C ALA A 757 23.23 21.84 4.86
N ASP A 758 22.77 21.38 3.69
CA ASP A 758 21.55 20.59 3.54
C ASP A 758 21.70 19.15 4.11
N PRO A 759 20.78 18.70 4.99
CA PRO A 759 20.84 17.36 5.60
C PRO A 759 20.67 16.21 4.59
N GLY A 760 19.83 16.39 3.56
CA GLY A 760 19.64 15.37 2.54
C GLY A 760 20.89 15.15 1.71
N VAL A 761 21.62 16.21 1.34
CA VAL A 761 22.92 16.08 0.65
C VAL A 761 23.93 15.32 1.52
N ARG A 762 24.01 15.62 2.83
CA ARG A 762 24.88 14.87 3.75
C ARG A 762 24.52 13.40 3.80
N LEU A 763 23.22 13.07 3.84
CA LEU A 763 22.73 11.70 3.86
C LEU A 763 23.09 10.94 2.57
N GLN A 764 22.88 11.55 1.40
CA GLN A 764 23.27 10.95 0.12
C GLN A 764 24.78 10.71 0.05
N ALA A 765 25.59 11.63 0.59
CA ALA A 765 27.03 11.48 0.69
C ALA A 765 27.42 10.35 1.65
N ALA A 766 26.81 10.30 2.83
CA ALA A 766 27.08 9.25 3.84
C ALA A 766 26.80 7.85 3.29
N GLU A 767 25.73 7.68 2.53
CA GLU A 767 25.39 6.41 1.88
C GLU A 767 26.20 6.10 0.61
N SER A 768 27.16 6.96 0.23
CA SER A 768 27.94 6.84 -1.00
C SER A 768 29.46 6.85 -0.79
N VAL A 769 29.96 7.22 0.39
CA VAL A 769 31.39 7.23 0.69
C VAL A 769 31.97 5.83 0.84
N ASP A 770 33.29 5.71 0.65
CA ASP A 770 34.01 4.48 0.97
C ASP A 770 34.07 4.27 2.49
N LEU A 771 33.35 3.26 2.95
CA LEU A 771 33.23 2.90 4.36
C LEU A 771 34.48 2.19 4.94
N GLY A 772 35.54 2.02 4.14
CA GLY A 772 36.87 1.62 4.59
C GLY A 772 37.90 2.75 4.62
N ASP A 773 37.59 3.93 4.11
CA ASP A 773 38.52 5.08 4.05
C ASP A 773 38.50 5.90 5.34
N ALA A 774 39.64 5.96 6.04
CA ALA A 774 39.73 6.59 7.36
C ALA A 774 39.33 8.08 7.36
N GLU A 775 39.63 8.83 6.30
CA GLU A 775 39.25 10.24 6.19
C GLU A 775 37.74 10.42 6.05
N SER A 776 37.10 9.57 5.23
CA SER A 776 35.65 9.57 5.07
C SER A 776 34.94 9.17 6.36
N LEU A 777 35.45 8.17 7.09
CA LEU A 777 34.92 7.75 8.38
C LEU A 777 35.05 8.84 9.45
N ALA A 778 36.17 9.56 9.50
CA ALA A 778 36.33 10.68 10.43
C ALA A 778 35.33 11.81 10.12
N ALA A 779 35.07 12.09 8.84
CA ALA A 779 34.08 13.09 8.43
C ALA A 779 32.62 12.66 8.73
N LEU A 780 32.31 11.35 8.71
CA LEU A 780 31.00 10.83 9.10
C LEU A 780 30.63 11.14 10.55
N ALA A 781 31.61 11.30 11.46
CA ALA A 781 31.35 11.65 12.85
C ALA A 781 30.55 12.95 12.99
N GLU A 782 30.86 13.96 12.16
CA GLU A 782 30.14 15.23 12.15
C GLU A 782 28.71 15.06 11.60
N VAL A 783 28.52 14.17 10.62
CA VAL A 783 27.19 13.84 10.08
C VAL A 783 26.30 13.19 11.13
N VAL A 784 26.86 12.24 11.89
CA VAL A 784 26.19 11.59 13.03
C VAL A 784 25.72 12.62 14.06
N MET A 785 26.58 13.59 14.39
CA MET A 785 26.26 14.63 15.37
C MET A 785 25.23 15.66 14.88
N LYS A 786 25.13 15.87 13.57
CA LYS A 786 24.19 16.80 12.92
C LYS A 786 22.85 16.14 12.51
N ALA A 787 22.64 14.88 12.85
CA ALA A 787 21.42 14.16 12.49
C ALA A 787 20.26 14.53 13.44
N GLU A 788 19.36 15.40 12.98
CA GLU A 788 18.29 15.96 13.82
C GLU A 788 17.01 15.12 13.79
N SER A 789 16.58 14.65 12.61
CA SER A 789 15.35 13.87 12.50
C SER A 789 15.58 12.40 12.90
N PRO A 790 14.60 11.71 13.52
CA PRO A 790 14.74 10.29 13.83
C PRO A 790 15.00 9.43 12.58
N ARG A 791 14.42 9.80 11.43
CA ARG A 791 14.66 9.11 10.16
C ARG A 791 16.10 9.23 9.69
N ASP A 792 16.69 10.43 9.79
CA ASP A 792 18.10 10.65 9.45
C ASP A 792 19.00 9.86 10.38
N ARG A 793 18.73 9.87 11.69
CA ARG A 793 19.49 9.08 12.67
C ARG A 793 19.45 7.59 12.37
N LEU A 794 18.27 7.03 12.07
CA LEU A 794 18.13 5.63 11.66
C LEU A 794 19.03 5.30 10.45
N ARG A 795 18.96 6.12 9.38
CA ARG A 795 19.75 5.87 8.17
C ARG A 795 21.24 6.06 8.39
N ILE A 796 21.65 7.10 9.10
CA ILE A 796 23.06 7.38 9.39
C ILE A 796 23.65 6.31 10.32
N PHE A 797 22.94 5.88 11.36
CA PHE A 797 23.40 4.76 12.20
C PHE A 797 23.49 3.47 11.39
N THR A 798 22.59 3.24 10.44
CA THR A 798 22.69 2.09 9.52
C THR A 798 23.97 2.16 8.67
N VAL A 799 24.36 3.34 8.18
CA VAL A 799 25.64 3.55 7.48
C VAL A 799 26.83 3.26 8.40
N VAL A 800 26.81 3.76 9.64
CA VAL A 800 27.89 3.52 10.63
C VAL A 800 28.00 2.03 10.99
N ALA A 801 26.89 1.30 10.96
CA ALA A 801 26.86 -0.14 11.20
C ALA A 801 27.47 -0.98 10.06
N ASP A 802 27.65 -0.40 8.86
CA ASP A 802 28.43 -0.98 7.75
C ASP A 802 29.90 -0.47 7.73
N ALA A 803 30.21 0.61 8.47
CA ALA A 803 31.53 1.25 8.47
C ALA A 803 32.62 0.44 9.18
N ALA A 804 33.89 0.59 8.76
CA ALA A 804 35.01 0.08 9.56
C ALA A 804 35.14 0.82 10.90
N GLU A 805 35.85 0.24 11.86
CA GLU A 805 36.14 0.88 13.15
C GLU A 805 36.98 2.15 12.93
N ASN A 806 36.58 3.25 13.57
CA ASN A 806 37.31 4.52 13.51
C ASN A 806 37.12 5.31 14.81
N GLU A 807 38.22 5.82 15.38
CA GLU A 807 38.22 6.52 16.67
C GLU A 807 37.28 7.74 16.67
N THR A 808 37.39 8.62 15.66
CA THR A 808 36.57 9.84 15.57
C THR A 808 35.10 9.52 15.35
N LEU A 809 34.81 8.54 14.50
CA LEU A 809 33.44 8.08 14.25
C LEU A 809 32.80 7.49 15.52
N ALA A 810 33.54 6.66 16.25
CA ALA A 810 33.10 6.07 17.50
C ALA A 810 32.83 7.13 18.59
N GLN A 811 33.66 8.17 18.67
CA GLN A 811 33.42 9.33 19.53
C GLN A 811 32.12 10.05 19.16
N GLY A 812 31.92 10.38 17.87
CA GLY A 812 30.69 11.01 17.40
C GLY A 812 29.44 10.16 17.66
N LEU A 813 29.53 8.85 17.38
CA LEU A 813 28.46 7.90 17.67
C LEU A 813 28.14 7.85 19.16
N TRP A 814 29.13 7.76 20.04
CA TRP A 814 28.92 7.75 21.48
C TRP A 814 28.18 9.01 21.96
N GLN A 815 28.61 10.19 21.50
CA GLN A 815 27.95 11.44 21.86
C GLN A 815 26.48 11.47 21.42
N ALA A 816 26.16 10.89 20.25
CA ALA A 816 24.79 10.82 19.74
C ALA A 816 23.90 9.84 20.53
N VAL A 817 24.46 8.74 21.08
CA VAL A 817 23.65 7.66 21.69
C VAL A 817 23.70 7.62 23.22
N LYS A 818 24.64 8.30 23.88
CA LYS A 818 24.85 8.21 25.35
C LYS A 818 23.66 8.64 26.21
N ALA A 819 22.78 9.48 25.65
CA ALA A 819 21.54 9.90 26.30
C ALA A 819 20.47 8.80 26.32
N GLY A 820 20.57 7.77 25.47
CA GLY A 820 19.63 6.65 25.39
C GLY A 820 18.21 7.06 24.97
N GLN A 821 18.08 8.16 24.22
CA GLN A 821 16.80 8.70 23.76
C GLN A 821 16.64 8.39 22.28
N PHE A 822 15.64 7.56 21.94
CA PHE A 822 15.31 7.15 20.58
C PHE A 822 13.82 7.37 20.36
N ALA A 823 13.42 7.67 19.13
CA ALA A 823 12.00 7.84 18.79
C ALA A 823 11.24 6.52 18.82
N ASP A 824 11.91 5.42 18.43
CA ASP A 824 11.32 4.09 18.36
C ASP A 824 12.39 2.98 18.40
N ASP A 825 11.92 1.73 18.30
CA ASP A 825 12.75 0.54 18.35
C ASP A 825 13.68 0.38 17.14
N TYR A 826 13.31 0.91 15.95
CA TYR A 826 14.15 0.82 14.75
C TYR A 826 15.37 1.72 14.88
N GLU A 827 15.19 2.96 15.34
CA GLU A 827 16.29 3.88 15.62
C GLU A 827 17.25 3.29 16.68
N ARG A 828 16.68 2.71 17.75
CA ARG A 828 17.44 2.04 18.82
C ARG A 828 18.22 0.83 18.33
N ASP A 829 17.64 0.04 17.42
CA ASP A 829 18.30 -1.11 16.81
C ASP A 829 19.47 -0.66 15.93
N ALA A 830 19.27 0.33 15.05
CA ALA A 830 20.34 0.87 14.23
C ALA A 830 21.49 1.43 15.08
N ALA A 831 21.18 2.16 16.15
CA ALA A 831 22.17 2.63 17.10
C ALA A 831 22.94 1.46 17.76
N SER A 832 22.23 0.39 18.16
CA SER A 832 22.87 -0.80 18.74
C SER A 832 23.80 -1.50 17.75
N LEU A 833 23.40 -1.61 16.48
CA LEU A 833 24.20 -2.23 15.42
C LEU A 833 25.42 -1.37 15.09
N ALA A 834 25.26 -0.04 15.02
CA ALA A 834 26.37 0.90 14.84
C ALA A 834 27.37 0.81 16.00
N MET A 835 26.88 0.74 17.24
CA MET A 835 27.70 0.58 18.43
C MET A 835 28.49 -0.73 18.37
N LEU A 836 27.85 -1.84 17.99
CA LEU A 836 28.55 -3.11 17.83
C LEU A 836 29.65 -3.03 16.79
N ARG A 837 29.36 -2.40 15.66
CA ARG A 837 30.30 -2.29 14.55
C ARG A 837 31.55 -1.48 14.92
N GLN A 838 31.39 -0.42 15.72
CA GLN A 838 32.49 0.42 16.19
C GLN A 838 33.26 -0.19 17.38
N GLY A 839 32.79 -1.32 17.92
CA GLY A 839 33.58 -2.25 18.73
C GLY A 839 34.46 -1.61 19.81
N GLY A 840 35.78 -1.82 19.68
CA GLY A 840 36.76 -1.37 20.67
C GLY A 840 36.89 0.15 20.72
N GLU A 841 36.81 0.82 19.57
CA GLU A 841 36.82 2.28 19.49
C GLU A 841 35.63 2.90 20.23
N LEU A 842 34.45 2.27 20.16
CA LEU A 842 33.30 2.72 20.94
C LEU A 842 33.53 2.59 22.45
N ILE A 843 34.08 1.46 22.91
CA ILE A 843 34.35 1.27 24.35
C ILE A 843 35.34 2.34 24.84
N LYS A 844 36.37 2.64 24.06
CA LYS A 844 37.34 3.71 24.35
C LYS A 844 36.67 5.08 24.42
N ALA A 845 35.78 5.39 23.47
CA ALA A 845 35.01 6.63 23.47
C ALA A 845 34.05 6.75 24.66
N ALA A 846 33.44 5.64 25.09
CA ALA A 846 32.46 5.62 26.17
C ALA A 846 33.08 5.68 27.57
N ALA A 847 34.27 5.10 27.77
CA ALA A 847 34.90 4.91 29.07
C ALA A 847 34.94 6.18 29.96
N PRO A 848 35.31 7.38 29.47
CA PRO A 848 35.41 8.58 30.32
C PRO A 848 34.05 9.11 30.83
N GLU A 849 32.97 8.80 30.12
CA GLU A 849 31.63 9.35 30.38
C GLU A 849 30.62 8.28 30.79
N LEU A 850 31.07 7.03 30.93
CA LEU A 850 30.17 5.90 31.15
C LEU A 850 29.36 6.09 32.42
N ALA A 851 30.00 6.52 33.52
CA ALA A 851 29.36 6.67 34.83
C ALA A 851 28.13 7.62 34.82
N THR A 852 28.16 8.67 34.00
CA THR A 852 27.10 9.70 33.90
C THR A 852 26.11 9.44 32.76
N SER A 853 26.28 8.36 32.00
CA SER A 853 25.44 8.02 30.85
C SER A 853 24.17 7.28 31.23
N ALA A 854 23.20 7.24 30.31
CA ALA A 854 21.92 6.56 30.52
C ALA A 854 22.10 5.05 30.73
N GLY A 855 21.17 4.42 31.47
CA GLY A 855 21.21 2.98 31.77
C GLY A 855 21.30 2.12 30.50
N TRP A 856 20.45 2.41 29.51
CA TRP A 856 20.51 1.73 28.20
C TRP A 856 21.89 1.81 27.55
N ALA A 857 22.53 2.98 27.57
CA ALA A 857 23.83 3.18 26.92
C ALA A 857 24.93 2.37 27.64
N LYS A 858 24.91 2.36 28.98
CA LYS A 858 25.81 1.53 29.80
C LYS A 858 25.62 0.04 29.50
N ASP A 859 24.38 -0.42 29.50
CA ASP A 859 24.03 -1.82 29.22
C ASP A 859 24.48 -2.21 27.81
N LYS A 860 24.37 -1.31 26.84
CA LYS A 860 24.82 -1.54 25.46
C LYS A 860 26.33 -1.58 25.31
N VAL A 861 27.08 -0.74 26.02
CA VAL A 861 28.56 -0.84 26.05
C VAL A 861 28.99 -2.20 26.61
N ALA A 862 28.33 -2.68 27.68
CA ALA A 862 28.58 -4.02 28.21
C ALA A 862 28.21 -5.14 27.22
N TRP A 863 27.11 -4.97 26.47
CA TRP A 863 26.68 -5.89 25.42
C TRP A 863 27.66 -5.93 24.23
N VAL A 864 28.25 -4.79 23.84
CA VAL A 864 29.32 -4.72 22.84
C VAL A 864 30.57 -5.45 23.35
N ALA A 865 31.01 -5.13 24.57
CA ALA A 865 32.16 -5.79 25.21
C ALA A 865 32.00 -7.32 25.25
N GLN A 866 30.80 -7.80 25.59
CA GLN A 866 30.50 -9.23 25.59
C GLN A 866 30.61 -9.86 24.20
N ARG A 867 30.17 -9.17 23.14
CA ARG A 867 30.23 -9.71 21.77
C ARG A 867 31.62 -9.65 21.16
N MET A 868 32.49 -8.78 21.66
CA MET A 868 33.92 -8.82 21.34
C MET A 868 34.63 -10.01 22.00
N ALA A 869 34.07 -10.56 23.09
CA ALA A 869 34.67 -11.68 23.81
C ALA A 869 34.74 -12.93 22.93
N GLY A 870 35.97 -13.33 22.57
CA GLY A 870 36.25 -14.42 21.63
C GLY A 870 37.03 -14.01 20.38
N HIS A 871 37.18 -12.70 20.17
CA HIS A 871 38.14 -12.11 19.22
C HIS A 871 39.36 -11.57 19.98
N GLU A 872 40.45 -11.27 19.25
CA GLU A 872 41.63 -10.61 19.84
C GLU A 872 41.26 -9.18 20.22
N VAL A 873 41.22 -8.88 21.52
CA VAL A 873 40.89 -7.54 22.04
C VAL A 873 42.18 -6.72 22.09
N ASP A 874 42.18 -5.55 21.44
CA ASP A 874 43.29 -4.61 21.48
C ASP A 874 43.61 -4.20 22.94
N PRO A 875 44.87 -4.32 23.41
CA PRO A 875 45.26 -3.93 24.77
C PRO A 875 44.89 -2.49 25.14
N SER A 876 44.80 -1.57 24.17
CA SER A 876 44.38 -0.19 24.37
C SER A 876 42.92 -0.08 24.85
N VAL A 877 42.05 -1.02 24.50
CA VAL A 877 40.66 -1.08 25.00
C VAL A 877 40.66 -1.35 26.50
N ILE A 878 41.46 -2.32 26.95
CA ILE A 878 41.60 -2.65 28.38
C ILE A 878 42.20 -1.46 29.14
N ALA A 879 43.22 -0.80 28.57
CA ALA A 879 43.83 0.38 29.17
C ALA A 879 42.83 1.54 29.32
N ALA A 880 41.94 1.76 28.34
CA ALA A 880 40.92 2.81 28.43
C ALA A 880 39.92 2.58 29.57
N LEU A 881 39.68 1.31 29.96
CA LEU A 881 38.80 0.99 31.08
C LEU A 881 39.35 1.43 32.44
N ASP A 882 40.62 1.82 32.55
CA ASP A 882 41.18 2.39 33.79
C ASP A 882 40.55 3.74 34.16
N ALA A 883 39.95 4.44 33.19
CA ALA A 883 39.18 5.65 33.44
C ALA A 883 37.75 5.38 33.96
N VAL A 884 37.30 4.11 33.93
CA VAL A 884 35.95 3.72 34.35
C VAL A 884 35.92 3.46 35.86
N ALA A 885 34.93 4.01 36.55
CA ALA A 885 34.73 3.78 37.98
C ALA A 885 34.19 2.36 38.26
N GLU A 886 34.49 1.83 39.44
CA GLU A 886 33.86 0.60 39.93
C GLU A 886 32.37 0.84 40.27
N PRO A 887 31.46 -0.14 40.05
CA PRO A 887 31.71 -1.52 39.61
C PRO A 887 31.72 -1.72 38.08
N ASP A 888 31.47 -0.67 37.29
CA ASP A 888 31.32 -0.77 35.83
C ASP A 888 32.59 -1.27 35.15
N ARG A 889 33.77 -0.85 35.64
CA ARG A 889 35.07 -1.34 35.16
C ARG A 889 35.20 -2.85 35.29
N SER A 890 34.97 -3.40 36.48
CA SER A 890 35.03 -4.86 36.71
C SER A 890 34.01 -5.61 35.85
N ASN A 891 32.81 -5.05 35.67
CA ASN A 891 31.78 -5.65 34.82
C ASN A 891 32.20 -5.72 33.35
N LEU A 892 32.80 -4.66 32.80
CA LEU A 892 33.27 -4.62 31.42
C LEU A 892 34.46 -5.53 31.17
N ILE A 893 35.44 -5.57 32.10
CA ILE A 893 36.58 -6.50 32.00
C ILE A 893 36.08 -7.94 32.01
N ARG A 894 35.11 -8.26 32.88
CA ARG A 894 34.46 -9.57 32.89
C ARG A 894 33.75 -9.85 31.56
N ALA A 895 32.97 -8.90 31.04
CA ALA A 895 32.28 -9.05 29.76
C ALA A 895 33.25 -9.31 28.59
N LEU A 896 34.41 -8.64 28.55
CA LEU A 896 35.45 -8.89 27.53
C LEU A 896 36.11 -10.27 27.64
N GLY A 897 36.16 -10.85 28.86
CA GLY A 897 36.75 -12.17 29.12
C GLY A 897 35.77 -13.34 29.05
N GLU A 898 34.48 -13.07 29.25
CA GLU A 898 33.40 -14.05 29.17
C GLU A 898 32.81 -14.04 27.75
N LYS A 899 33.22 -15.04 26.93
CA LYS A 899 32.50 -15.32 25.67
C LYS A 899 31.00 -15.31 25.97
N PRO A 900 30.15 -14.72 25.10
CA PRO A 900 28.72 -14.89 25.25
C PRO A 900 28.48 -16.39 25.41
N THR A 901 27.79 -16.79 26.47
CA THR A 901 27.12 -18.09 26.40
C THR A 901 26.26 -17.96 25.17
N GLU A 902 26.60 -18.70 24.11
CA GLU A 902 25.69 -18.87 22.98
C GLU A 902 24.35 -19.13 23.66
N LYS A 903 23.34 -18.27 23.41
CA LYS A 903 21.96 -18.71 23.64
C LYS A 903 21.95 -20.10 23.02
N PRO A 904 21.72 -21.17 23.79
CA PRO A 904 21.83 -22.51 23.25
C PRO A 904 21.01 -22.45 21.97
N LYS A 905 21.67 -22.64 20.81
CA LYS A 905 20.96 -22.71 19.54
C LYS A 905 19.84 -23.66 19.83
N GLU A 906 18.62 -23.13 19.79
CA GLU A 906 17.44 -23.88 20.21
C GLU A 906 17.56 -25.19 19.47
N ALA A 907 17.75 -26.29 20.22
CA ALA A 907 18.17 -27.54 19.61
C ALA A 907 17.20 -27.79 18.46
N PRO A 908 17.69 -28.05 17.23
CA PRO A 908 16.82 -28.17 16.08
C PRO A 908 15.68 -29.09 16.49
N LEU A 909 14.46 -28.59 16.32
CA LEU A 909 13.27 -29.27 16.80
C LEU A 909 13.40 -30.75 16.41
N PRO A 910 13.26 -31.68 17.36
CA PRO A 910 13.26 -33.09 17.05
C PRO A 910 12.42 -33.35 15.80
N PRO A 911 12.83 -34.22 14.86
CA PRO A 911 12.18 -34.33 13.54
C PRO A 911 10.66 -34.50 13.59
N HIS A 912 10.13 -35.12 14.65
CA HIS A 912 8.70 -35.30 14.88
C HIS A 912 7.94 -33.99 15.23
N LEU A 913 8.62 -32.95 15.70
CA LEU A 913 8.05 -31.63 16.04
C LEU A 913 8.14 -30.62 14.90
N VAL A 914 8.99 -30.85 13.90
CA VAL A 914 9.15 -29.94 12.74
C VAL A 914 7.82 -29.78 12.00
N LYS A 915 7.18 -30.91 11.67
CA LYS A 915 5.84 -30.92 11.06
C LYS A 915 4.80 -30.21 11.94
N GLY A 916 4.86 -30.41 13.26
CA GLY A 916 3.98 -29.74 14.22
C GLY A 916 4.12 -28.22 14.23
N LYS A 917 5.37 -27.71 14.13
CA LYS A 917 5.65 -26.28 14.02
C LYS A 917 5.12 -25.69 12.73
N GLU A 918 5.37 -26.34 11.60
CA GLU A 918 4.87 -25.89 10.28
C GLU A 918 3.33 -25.82 10.27
N LEU A 919 2.67 -26.84 10.83
CA LEU A 919 1.22 -26.87 10.94
C LEU A 919 0.68 -25.82 11.92
N TYR A 920 1.35 -25.59 13.06
CA TYR A 920 1.01 -24.52 13.99
C TYR A 920 1.10 -23.15 13.32
N GLN A 921 2.17 -22.91 12.56
CA GLN A 921 2.37 -21.67 11.79
C GLN A 921 1.29 -21.47 10.73
N LYS A 922 0.70 -22.56 10.23
CA LYS A 922 -0.37 -22.49 9.24
C LYS A 922 -1.75 -22.30 9.84
N LEU A 923 -2.03 -22.93 10.99
CA LEU A 923 -3.41 -23.09 11.50
C LEU A 923 -3.71 -22.33 12.79
N CYS A 924 -2.70 -22.04 13.62
CA CYS A 924 -2.92 -21.53 14.98
C CYS A 924 -2.28 -20.14 15.21
N ILE A 925 -1.35 -19.72 14.35
CA ILE A 925 -0.52 -18.53 14.56
C ILE A 925 -1.30 -17.21 14.57
N GLU A 926 -2.39 -17.12 13.81
CA GLU A 926 -3.16 -15.86 13.69
C GLU A 926 -3.75 -15.45 15.04
N CYS A 927 -4.22 -16.42 15.83
CA CYS A 927 -4.78 -16.17 17.14
C CYS A 927 -3.73 -16.26 18.25
N HIS A 928 -2.84 -17.26 18.21
CA HIS A 928 -1.92 -17.56 19.31
C HIS A 928 -0.52 -16.96 19.16
N GLN A 929 -0.23 -16.33 18.02
CA GLN A 929 1.06 -15.70 17.67
C GLN A 929 2.23 -16.70 17.60
N SER A 930 3.33 -16.30 16.96
CA SER A 930 4.50 -17.19 16.79
C SER A 930 5.15 -17.60 18.11
N ASP A 931 5.02 -16.76 19.14
CA ASP A 931 5.56 -16.98 20.48
C ASP A 931 4.55 -17.64 21.45
N GLY A 932 3.36 -17.99 20.95
CA GLY A 932 2.31 -18.62 21.75
C GLY A 932 1.68 -17.70 22.79
N LYS A 933 1.95 -16.38 22.79
CA LYS A 933 1.39 -15.46 23.80
C LYS A 933 -0.04 -15.01 23.51
N GLY A 934 -0.58 -15.33 22.34
CA GLY A 934 -1.90 -14.86 21.92
C GLY A 934 -1.99 -13.34 21.79
N VAL A 935 -3.22 -12.85 21.74
CA VAL A 935 -3.52 -11.42 21.67
C VAL A 935 -4.22 -11.04 22.96
N ALA A 936 -3.61 -10.19 23.78
CA ALA A 936 -4.11 -9.82 25.10
C ALA A 936 -5.60 -9.46 25.07
N LYS A 937 -6.37 -10.00 26.02
CA LYS A 937 -7.83 -9.86 26.17
C LYS A 937 -8.70 -10.38 25.01
N THR A 938 -8.09 -10.88 23.92
CA THR A 938 -8.81 -11.34 22.73
C THR A 938 -8.61 -12.83 22.50
N PHE A 939 -7.37 -13.30 22.42
CA PHE A 939 -7.04 -14.73 22.24
C PHE A 939 -6.06 -15.18 23.33
N PRO A 940 -6.35 -16.26 24.06
CA PRO A 940 -5.55 -16.64 25.21
C PRO A 940 -4.13 -17.08 24.82
N PRO A 941 -3.14 -16.85 25.70
CA PRO A 941 -1.81 -17.42 25.53
C PRO A 941 -1.87 -18.95 25.62
N LEU A 942 -1.13 -19.62 24.73
CA LEU A 942 -0.72 -21.02 24.89
C LEU A 942 0.54 -21.14 25.75
N PHE A 943 1.39 -20.11 25.75
CA PHE A 943 2.65 -20.05 26.47
C PHE A 943 2.45 -20.18 27.98
N GLU A 944 2.86 -21.32 28.51
CA GLU A 944 2.70 -21.79 29.88
C GLU A 944 1.26 -21.81 30.38
N SER A 945 0.31 -21.98 29.47
CA SER A 945 -1.12 -22.10 29.79
C SER A 945 -1.37 -23.35 30.64
N GLU A 946 -2.18 -23.20 31.68
CA GLU A 946 -2.67 -24.32 32.48
C GLU A 946 -3.47 -25.34 31.65
N TRP A 947 -4.04 -24.91 30.52
CA TRP A 947 -4.76 -25.78 29.58
C TRP A 947 -3.82 -26.61 28.71
N VAL A 948 -2.77 -25.99 28.17
CA VAL A 948 -1.74 -26.69 27.35
C VAL A 948 -0.93 -27.66 28.20
N ARG A 949 -0.62 -27.29 29.45
CA ARG A 949 0.05 -28.14 30.44
C ARG A 949 -0.87 -29.19 31.06
N GLY A 950 -2.18 -29.03 30.87
CA GLY A 950 -3.21 -29.88 31.44
C GLY A 950 -3.29 -31.26 30.77
N ASP A 951 -4.40 -31.93 31.07
CA ASP A 951 -4.72 -33.25 30.54
C ASP A 951 -4.89 -33.22 29.00
N MET A 952 -4.34 -34.25 28.33
CA MET A 952 -4.34 -34.31 26.88
C MET A 952 -5.73 -34.58 26.30
N ASP A 953 -6.65 -35.23 27.02
CA ASP A 953 -8.03 -35.39 26.52
C ASP A 953 -8.74 -34.04 26.42
N THR A 954 -8.51 -33.16 27.37
CA THR A 954 -9.02 -31.78 27.33
C THR A 954 -8.47 -31.01 26.14
N VAL A 955 -7.14 -31.06 25.93
CA VAL A 955 -6.50 -30.41 24.79
C VAL A 955 -6.99 -30.98 23.46
N ALA A 956 -7.14 -32.31 23.36
CA ALA A 956 -7.63 -32.96 22.16
C ALA A 956 -9.10 -32.60 21.87
N ARG A 957 -9.97 -32.53 22.88
CA ARG A 957 -11.36 -32.07 22.75
C ARG A 957 -11.45 -30.63 22.26
N ILE A 958 -10.61 -29.73 22.80
CA ILE A 958 -10.53 -28.34 22.35
C ILE A 958 -10.02 -28.27 20.90
N MET A 959 -8.95 -28.98 20.58
CA MET A 959 -8.39 -28.99 19.22
C MET A 959 -9.34 -29.60 18.20
N LEU A 960 -10.13 -30.62 18.55
CA LEU A 960 -11.11 -31.23 17.65
C LEU A 960 -12.39 -30.38 17.54
N GLY A 961 -12.94 -29.95 18.67
CA GLY A 961 -14.29 -29.38 18.77
C GLY A 961 -14.37 -27.87 18.93
N GLY A 962 -13.26 -27.19 19.24
CA GLY A 962 -13.23 -25.78 19.58
C GLY A 962 -13.65 -25.49 21.02
N LEU A 963 -13.55 -24.24 21.43
CA LEU A 963 -13.88 -23.76 22.78
C LEU A 963 -14.63 -22.43 22.71
N MET A 964 -15.78 -22.33 23.37
CA MET A 964 -16.53 -21.08 23.54
C MET A 964 -16.26 -20.52 24.94
N GLY A 965 -15.90 -19.24 25.02
CA GLY A 965 -15.63 -18.55 26.27
C GLY A 965 -16.87 -18.35 27.16
N PRO A 966 -16.69 -17.88 28.42
CA PRO A 966 -15.43 -17.41 28.98
C PRO A 966 -14.46 -18.53 29.38
N VAL A 967 -13.18 -18.36 29.07
CA VAL A 967 -12.07 -19.20 29.55
C VAL A 967 -11.04 -18.36 30.29
N THR A 968 -10.68 -18.76 31.50
CA THR A 968 -9.62 -18.12 32.27
C THR A 968 -8.27 -18.78 31.94
N VAL A 969 -7.28 -17.98 31.59
CA VAL A 969 -5.89 -18.42 31.38
C VAL A 969 -4.97 -17.47 32.14
N LYS A 970 -4.12 -18.00 33.02
CA LYS A 970 -3.20 -17.19 33.86
C LYS A 970 -3.91 -16.07 34.66
N GLY A 971 -5.16 -16.29 35.06
CA GLY A 971 -5.94 -15.35 35.86
C GLY A 971 -6.65 -14.24 35.06
N GLU A 972 -6.59 -14.28 33.72
CA GLU A 972 -7.34 -13.38 32.84
C GLU A 972 -8.42 -14.13 32.05
N ASP A 973 -9.58 -13.50 31.85
CA ASP A 973 -10.72 -14.08 31.13
C ASP A 973 -10.73 -13.72 29.65
N TYR A 974 -11.00 -14.72 28.81
CA TYR A 974 -11.09 -14.61 27.35
C TYR A 974 -12.46 -15.10 26.88
N VAL A 975 -13.16 -14.29 26.08
CA VAL A 975 -14.54 -14.56 25.64
C VAL A 975 -14.65 -14.95 24.17
N SER A 976 -13.54 -14.90 23.42
CA SER A 976 -13.53 -15.27 22.00
C SER A 976 -13.72 -16.77 21.80
N ALA A 977 -14.42 -17.14 20.73
CA ALA A 977 -14.57 -18.52 20.32
C ALA A 977 -13.29 -19.02 19.63
N MET A 978 -12.79 -20.18 20.05
CA MET A 978 -11.75 -20.94 19.37
C MET A 978 -12.42 -21.95 18.44
N PRO A 979 -12.15 -21.91 17.12
CA PRO A 979 -12.67 -22.92 16.20
C PRO A 979 -12.03 -24.29 16.46
N GLY A 980 -12.78 -25.36 16.20
CA GLY A 980 -12.24 -26.72 16.17
C GLY A 980 -11.50 -27.01 14.86
N HIS A 981 -10.50 -27.87 14.93
CA HIS A 981 -9.68 -28.34 13.81
C HIS A 981 -9.99 -29.81 13.46
N SER A 982 -11.25 -30.24 13.60
CA SER A 982 -11.69 -31.59 13.21
C SER A 982 -11.40 -31.96 11.75
N HIS A 983 -11.18 -31.01 10.86
CA HIS A 983 -10.77 -31.25 9.47
C HIS A 983 -9.31 -31.72 9.32
N SER A 984 -8.46 -31.49 10.33
CA SER A 984 -7.08 -31.98 10.34
C SER A 984 -7.06 -33.47 10.64
N THR A 985 -6.13 -34.19 10.02
CA THR A 985 -5.91 -35.60 10.31
C THR A 985 -5.45 -35.79 11.76
N ASP A 986 -5.68 -36.98 12.33
CA ASP A 986 -5.25 -37.30 13.68
C ASP A 986 -3.72 -37.17 13.85
N ASP A 987 -2.95 -37.50 12.80
CA ASP A 987 -1.50 -37.32 12.75
C ASP A 987 -1.09 -35.84 12.77
N GLU A 988 -1.81 -34.96 12.06
CA GLU A 988 -1.54 -33.53 12.05
C GLU A 988 -1.86 -32.89 13.40
N LEU A 989 -3.00 -33.24 14.00
CA LEU A 989 -3.38 -32.77 15.33
C LEU A 989 -2.42 -33.28 16.40
N ALA A 990 -1.99 -34.54 16.30
CA ALA A 990 -0.97 -35.11 17.17
C ALA A 990 0.38 -34.39 17.02
N ALA A 991 0.79 -34.03 15.81
CA ALA A 991 2.00 -33.26 15.55
C ALA A 991 1.92 -31.84 16.15
N ILE A 992 0.81 -31.13 15.94
CA ILE A 992 0.56 -29.79 16.52
C ILE A 992 0.56 -29.89 18.05
N ALA A 993 -0.19 -30.84 18.62
CA ALA A 993 -0.29 -31.04 20.07
C ALA A 993 1.08 -31.32 20.69
N SER A 994 1.90 -32.16 20.05
CA SER A 994 3.27 -32.44 20.47
C SER A 994 4.12 -31.16 20.45
N TYR A 995 4.00 -30.35 19.40
CA TYR A 995 4.72 -29.10 19.27
C TYR A 995 4.29 -28.08 20.33
N ILE A 996 2.99 -27.80 20.50
CA ILE A 996 2.53 -26.80 21.48
C ILE A 996 2.85 -27.22 22.92
N ARG A 997 2.76 -28.52 23.25
CA ARG A 997 3.11 -29.01 24.59
C ARG A 997 4.60 -28.85 24.88
N LYS A 998 5.47 -29.06 23.88
CA LYS A 998 6.91 -28.84 24.01
C LYS A 998 7.27 -27.35 24.02
N ALA A 999 6.88 -26.63 22.98
CA ALA A 999 7.30 -25.25 22.71
C ALA A 999 6.65 -24.23 23.66
N PHE A 1000 5.38 -24.43 24.03
CA PHE A 1000 4.63 -23.48 24.85
C PHE A 1000 4.28 -24.05 26.23
N GLY A 1001 4.03 -25.35 26.33
CA GLY A 1001 3.83 -26.03 27.61
C GLY A 1001 5.12 -26.23 28.41
N GLY A 1002 6.28 -26.27 27.74
CA GLY A 1002 7.57 -26.61 28.37
C GLY A 1002 7.65 -28.08 28.83
N LEU A 1003 6.79 -28.95 28.30
CA LEU A 1003 6.70 -30.36 28.69
C LEU A 1003 7.71 -31.22 27.93
N ASP A 1004 8.42 -32.10 28.64
CA ASP A 1004 9.31 -33.10 28.05
C ASP A 1004 8.65 -34.47 28.01
N GLU A 1005 7.52 -34.55 27.30
CA GLU A 1005 6.70 -35.75 27.18
C GLU A 1005 6.97 -36.49 25.85
N ALA A 1006 6.61 -37.77 25.81
CA ALA A 1006 6.58 -38.51 24.55
C ALA A 1006 5.63 -37.83 23.54
N PRO A 1007 5.90 -37.94 22.22
CA PRO A 1007 5.02 -37.37 21.20
C PRO A 1007 3.58 -37.83 21.40
N VAL A 1008 2.65 -36.90 21.31
CA VAL A 1008 1.22 -37.21 21.30
C VAL A 1008 0.98 -38.11 20.09
N LYS A 1009 0.26 -39.22 20.30
CA LYS A 1009 -0.02 -40.17 19.23
C LYS A 1009 -1.39 -39.90 18.61
N ALA A 1010 -1.54 -40.19 17.32
CA ALA A 1010 -2.78 -40.01 16.58
C ALA A 1010 -3.97 -40.76 17.19
N GLU A 1011 -3.74 -41.91 17.84
CA GLU A 1011 -4.81 -42.70 18.48
C GLU A 1011 -5.56 -41.89 19.55
N LYS A 1012 -4.91 -40.91 20.18
CA LYS A 1012 -5.54 -40.03 21.18
C LYS A 1012 -6.64 -39.17 20.56
N PHE A 1013 -6.42 -38.68 19.35
CA PHE A 1013 -7.42 -37.93 18.60
C PHE A 1013 -8.49 -38.86 18.01
N ALA A 1014 -8.08 -40.02 17.49
CA ALA A 1014 -8.99 -41.02 16.95
C ALA A 1014 -10.01 -41.53 18.00
N GLU A 1015 -9.59 -41.71 19.27
CA GLU A 1015 -10.46 -42.16 20.37
C GLU A 1015 -11.55 -41.14 20.71
N LEU A 1016 -11.23 -39.84 20.70
CA LEU A 1016 -12.13 -38.77 21.09
C LEU A 1016 -12.96 -38.19 19.94
N ARG A 1017 -12.55 -38.41 18.70
CA ARG A 1017 -13.21 -37.87 17.51
C ARG A 1017 -14.71 -38.26 17.42
N PRO A 1018 -15.13 -39.52 17.68
CA PRO A 1018 -16.56 -39.87 17.68
C PRO A 1018 -17.38 -39.08 18.72
N GLU A 1019 -16.80 -38.78 19.89
CA GLU A 1019 -17.45 -37.98 20.94
C GLU A 1019 -17.68 -36.55 20.47
N VAL A 1020 -16.67 -35.95 19.83
CA VAL A 1020 -16.74 -34.59 19.30
C VAL A 1020 -17.67 -34.50 18.09
N ASP A 1021 -17.64 -35.49 17.19
CA ASP A 1021 -18.51 -35.55 16.01
C ASP A 1021 -19.99 -35.68 16.40
N ALA A 1022 -20.29 -36.43 17.47
CA ALA A 1022 -21.66 -36.55 18.00
C ALA A 1022 -22.23 -35.20 18.48
N ARG A 1023 -21.36 -34.24 18.85
CA ARG A 1023 -21.74 -32.87 19.23
C ARG A 1023 -22.01 -31.96 18.02
N LYS A 1024 -21.90 -32.46 16.78
CA LYS A 1024 -22.14 -31.69 15.54
C LYS A 1024 -21.37 -30.37 15.50
N PHE A 1025 -20.11 -30.39 15.93
CA PHE A 1025 -19.19 -29.24 15.93
C PHE A 1025 -19.62 -28.05 16.80
N VAL A 1026 -20.50 -28.26 17.80
CA VAL A 1026 -20.76 -27.26 18.84
C VAL A 1026 -19.53 -27.15 19.76
N PRO A 1027 -18.86 -25.98 19.84
CA PRO A 1027 -17.69 -25.78 20.68
C PRO A 1027 -17.95 -26.16 22.13
N TRP A 1028 -16.90 -26.63 22.80
CA TRP A 1028 -16.96 -26.93 24.22
C TRP A 1028 -17.13 -25.67 25.04
N THR A 1029 -17.84 -25.73 26.16
CA THR A 1029 -17.70 -24.73 27.23
C THR A 1029 -16.73 -25.25 28.31
N VAL A 1030 -16.16 -24.35 29.11
CA VAL A 1030 -15.28 -24.72 30.23
C VAL A 1030 -15.96 -25.69 31.19
N ASP A 1031 -17.24 -25.51 31.49
CA ASP A 1031 -17.99 -26.38 32.39
C ASP A 1031 -18.22 -27.78 31.81
N GLU A 1032 -18.40 -27.89 30.50
CA GLU A 1032 -18.53 -29.18 29.83
C GLU A 1032 -17.20 -29.94 29.80
N LEU A 1033 -16.08 -29.25 29.57
CA LEU A 1033 -14.74 -29.87 29.62
C LEU A 1033 -14.42 -30.37 31.02
N LYS A 1034 -14.74 -29.60 32.08
CA LYS A 1034 -14.59 -30.05 33.47
C LYS A 1034 -15.37 -31.34 33.74
N LYS A 1035 -16.66 -31.35 33.37
CA LYS A 1035 -17.53 -32.54 33.49
C LYS A 1035 -17.00 -33.74 32.69
N ALA A 1036 -16.54 -33.54 31.46
CA ALA A 1036 -16.01 -34.60 30.61
C ALA A 1036 -14.67 -35.16 31.12
N SER A 1037 -13.87 -34.32 31.79
CA SER A 1037 -12.61 -34.72 32.43
C SER A 1037 -12.76 -35.35 33.83
N GLY A 1038 -14.00 -35.46 34.34
CA GLY A 1038 -14.28 -35.99 35.67
C GLY A 1038 -13.82 -35.09 36.83
N LYS A 1039 -13.66 -33.78 36.60
CA LYS A 1039 -13.17 -32.78 37.56
C LYS A 1039 -14.22 -31.75 37.95
#